data_AF-A0A3M1IY74-F1
#
_entry.id   AF-A0A3M1IY74-F1
#
_cell.length_a   1.000
_cell.length_b   1.000
_cell.length_c   1.000
_cell.angle_alpha   90.00
_cell.angle_beta   90.00
_cell.angle_gamma   90.00
#
_symmetry.space_group_name_H-M   'P 1'
#
loop_
_entity.id
_entity.type
_entity.pdbx_description
1 polymer ?
#
loop_
_entity_poly.entity_id
_entity_poly.type
_entity_poly.pdbx_seq_one_letter_code
_entity_poly.pdbx_strand_id
1 'polypeptide(L)'
;MAQKISIKQQFLNIYQKLRGGDQKILVNHVTVQPPRRKTQDIANWRKAIESAEGYGQFRSELLDLYKDMMLDGYLTNVTCKRIEEVTNREFIFLDADGQEVPEISKLAETSYFETLLTEIVNAKFYGHSLLEILWPAPGSDEEGKTVLIPRKNVKPRWGIVTEHPYDLDGYPYREGQFAQNVIEIGEPEDLGLLLGAAQYVIYKRGNFGDWAEYAQIFGIPFRWATYNNEQSRGILETALAEAGPAGAVVAPEDTNLQFLNGNPSGNGHQVFHTLRQACNEEIAFTIIGNTMTTMEARNSGYAQSKTQGEGEDEKNFSDRRFTLRVLNEQLVPILEQLGYAVKGGSWTIKDEERLSLSERVEIDTKLYDMGLPMSHDYFYDTYRIPKPDPSELAEREADPGTDPDNEPDDDPEPEDDPPSSKKKAESIRLFYQGYCAHSIQLTDAANPKFKRISSKLERIVIENVLQGDYEINTELHRNYYQRLRQYARAGFARSLSVPDDLDDFLLTEGIRRNISEFATFKQHSLIEELKSFTNLPRADYEKTARNIMQRYNRTYLATELLTFEAAAHSAGQWRDFMDRADIYPNLTFSTVGDDRVRPDHNLLDGIVKAVNDPFWDTHTPPLAWRCRCTLLQTDEAERGGVADLGSRP
;
A
#
# COMPACT_ATOMS: atom_id res chain seq x y z
N MET A 1 -69.98 -12.21 6.67
CA MET A 1 -69.15 -13.40 6.34
C MET A 1 -68.46 -13.12 5.01
N ALA A 2 -67.23 -12.63 5.05
CA ALA A 2 -66.45 -12.40 3.83
C ALA A 2 -66.01 -13.76 3.25
N GLN A 3 -66.40 -14.04 2.01
CA GLN A 3 -66.04 -15.27 1.31
C GLN A 3 -64.51 -15.36 1.20
N LYS A 4 -63.93 -16.44 1.75
CA LYS A 4 -62.54 -16.82 1.50
C LYS A 4 -62.40 -17.14 0.01
N ILE A 5 -61.83 -16.18 -0.73
CA ILE A 5 -61.44 -16.39 -2.12
C ILE A 5 -60.37 -17.48 -2.12
N SER A 6 -60.62 -18.55 -2.87
CA SER A 6 -59.69 -19.68 -3.02
C SER A 6 -58.35 -19.19 -3.58
N ILE A 7 -57.24 -19.75 -3.10
CA ILE A 7 -55.87 -19.49 -3.61
C ILE A 7 -55.81 -19.59 -5.13
N LYS A 8 -56.58 -20.51 -5.73
CA LYS A 8 -56.69 -20.67 -7.19
C LYS A 8 -57.30 -19.44 -7.89
N GLN A 9 -58.26 -18.78 -7.24
CA GLN A 9 -58.91 -17.58 -7.76
C GLN A 9 -58.03 -16.34 -7.58
N GLN A 10 -57.22 -16.29 -6.51
CA GLN A 10 -56.16 -15.28 -6.36
C GLN A 10 -55.11 -15.43 -7.46
N PHE A 11 -54.65 -16.66 -7.74
CA PHE A 11 -53.76 -16.96 -8.86
C PHE A 11 -54.35 -16.56 -10.22
N LEU A 12 -55.64 -16.84 -10.45
CA LEU A 12 -56.32 -16.48 -11.70
C LEU A 12 -56.44 -14.96 -11.87
N ASN A 13 -56.72 -14.23 -10.78
CA ASN A 13 -56.79 -12.78 -10.78
C ASN A 13 -55.41 -12.13 -11.01
N ILE A 14 -54.34 -12.73 -10.46
CA ILE A 14 -52.95 -12.33 -10.72
C ILE A 14 -52.58 -12.58 -12.19
N TYR A 15 -52.93 -13.76 -12.72
CA TYR A 15 -52.69 -14.12 -14.12
C TYR A 15 -53.45 -13.21 -15.10
N GLN A 16 -54.66 -12.75 -14.74
CA GLN A 16 -55.45 -11.81 -15.53
C GLN A 16 -54.95 -10.36 -15.43
N LYS A 17 -54.41 -9.93 -14.27
CA LYS A 17 -53.72 -8.63 -14.13
C LYS A 17 -52.45 -8.55 -14.98
N LEU A 18 -51.68 -9.64 -15.05
CA LEU A 18 -50.43 -9.73 -15.82
C LEU A 18 -50.61 -9.65 -17.34
N ARG A 19 -51.83 -9.89 -17.87
CA ARG A 19 -52.15 -9.77 -19.31
C ARG A 19 -52.83 -8.45 -19.69
N GLY A 20 -53.21 -7.63 -18.71
CA GLY A 20 -54.21 -6.57 -18.89
C GLY A 20 -53.70 -5.14 -19.02
N GLY A 21 -52.40 -4.88 -19.13
CA GLY A 21 -51.88 -3.52 -19.15
C GLY A 21 -50.62 -3.35 -19.98
N ASP A 22 -50.64 -2.32 -20.83
CA ASP A 22 -49.58 -1.79 -21.70
C ASP A 22 -48.37 -1.21 -20.90
N GLN A 23 -47.98 -1.83 -19.78
CA GLN A 23 -47.05 -1.24 -18.82
C GLN A 23 -45.71 -1.95 -18.88
N LYS A 24 -44.74 -1.30 -19.54
CA LYS A 24 -43.43 -1.88 -19.88
C LYS A 24 -42.33 -1.66 -18.83
N ILE A 25 -42.53 -0.84 -17.79
CA ILE A 25 -41.44 -0.33 -16.94
C ILE A 25 -41.66 -0.67 -15.45
N LEU A 26 -40.72 -1.40 -14.84
CA LEU A 26 -40.76 -1.91 -13.46
C LEU A 26 -40.63 -0.79 -12.41
N VAL A 27 -39.78 0.21 -12.65
CA VAL A 27 -39.56 1.32 -11.69
C VAL A 27 -40.84 2.10 -11.36
N ASN A 28 -41.80 2.16 -12.28
CA ASN A 28 -43.06 2.89 -12.11
C ASN A 28 -43.99 2.26 -11.06
N HIS A 29 -43.69 1.04 -10.61
CA HIS A 29 -44.48 0.30 -9.63
C HIS A 29 -43.88 0.33 -8.22
N VAL A 30 -42.81 1.10 -8.00
CA VAL A 30 -42.06 1.11 -6.73
C VAL A 30 -42.26 2.43 -5.99
N THR A 31 -42.67 2.35 -4.72
CA THR A 31 -42.70 3.52 -3.84
C THR A 31 -41.32 3.72 -3.20
N VAL A 32 -40.61 4.76 -3.62
CA VAL A 32 -39.29 5.10 -3.09
C VAL A 32 -39.42 5.73 -1.69
N GLN A 33 -38.75 5.13 -0.70
CA GLN A 33 -38.68 5.67 0.66
C GLN A 33 -37.31 6.28 0.95
N PRO A 34 -37.24 7.46 1.60
CA PRO A 34 -35.97 8.07 1.98
C PRO A 34 -35.19 7.19 2.97
N PRO A 35 -33.85 7.29 3.00
CA PRO A 35 -33.05 6.54 3.96
C PRO A 35 -33.29 7.06 5.38
N ARG A 36 -33.45 6.13 6.33
CA ARG A 36 -33.64 6.47 7.75
C ARG A 36 -32.29 6.60 8.42
N ARG A 37 -31.95 7.81 8.88
CA ARG A 37 -30.71 8.08 9.64
C ARG A 37 -31.00 8.01 11.13
N LYS A 38 -30.24 7.19 11.85
CA LYS A 38 -30.28 7.06 13.31
C LYS A 38 -28.88 6.69 13.80
N THR A 39 -28.62 6.91 15.09
CA THR A 39 -27.41 6.38 15.73
C THR A 39 -27.38 4.86 15.55
N GLN A 40 -26.25 4.36 15.06
CA GLN A 40 -26.02 2.94 14.82
C GLN A 40 -25.13 2.37 15.92
N ASP A 41 -25.42 1.13 16.31
CA ASP A 41 -24.67 0.34 17.28
C ASP A 41 -24.64 -1.13 16.84
N ILE A 42 -23.91 -1.97 17.57
CA ILE A 42 -23.77 -3.39 17.26
C ILE A 42 -25.11 -4.15 17.36
N ALA A 43 -26.04 -3.70 18.21
CA ALA A 43 -27.36 -4.31 18.32
C ALA A 43 -28.19 -4.05 17.05
N ASN A 44 -28.20 -2.82 16.53
CA ASN A 44 -28.83 -2.46 15.27
C ASN A 44 -28.19 -3.18 14.08
N TRP A 45 -26.85 -3.33 14.07
CA TRP A 45 -26.14 -4.10 13.04
C TRP A 45 -26.58 -5.57 13.02
N ARG A 46 -26.63 -6.24 14.18
CA ARG A 46 -27.13 -7.63 14.27
C ARG A 46 -28.59 -7.76 13.84
N LYS A 47 -29.45 -6.84 14.30
CA LYS A 47 -30.87 -6.84 13.93
C LYS A 47 -31.06 -6.67 12.42
N ALA A 48 -30.25 -5.83 11.77
CA ALA A 48 -30.29 -5.64 10.33
C ALA A 48 -29.92 -6.92 9.56
N ILE A 49 -28.97 -7.71 10.06
CA ILE A 49 -28.63 -9.04 9.53
C ILE A 49 -29.81 -9.99 9.68
N GLU A 50 -30.33 -10.15 10.90
CA GLU A 50 -31.45 -11.06 11.19
C GLU A 50 -32.68 -10.75 10.33
N SER A 51 -32.98 -9.46 10.12
CA SER A 51 -34.07 -9.01 9.25
C SER A 51 -33.83 -9.35 7.77
N ALA A 52 -32.59 -9.21 7.30
CA ALA A 52 -32.22 -9.48 5.91
C ALA A 52 -32.17 -10.99 5.61
N GLU A 53 -31.72 -11.82 6.56
CA GLU A 53 -31.66 -13.28 6.43
C GLU A 53 -33.01 -13.95 6.64
N GLY A 54 -33.90 -13.32 7.41
CA GLY A 54 -35.24 -13.83 7.72
C GLY A 54 -36.06 -14.19 6.48
N TYR A 55 -37.12 -14.98 6.66
CA TYR A 55 -37.93 -15.54 5.56
C TYR A 55 -38.38 -14.49 4.52
N GLY A 56 -38.86 -13.34 5.01
CA GLY A 56 -39.33 -12.24 4.17
C GLY A 56 -38.22 -11.47 3.44
N GLN A 57 -36.95 -11.70 3.77
CA GLN A 57 -35.78 -11.01 3.20
C GLN A 57 -35.88 -9.48 3.25
N PHE A 58 -36.17 -8.92 4.42
CA PHE A 58 -36.37 -7.49 4.59
C PHE A 58 -35.03 -6.76 4.75
N ARG A 59 -34.48 -6.26 3.64
CA ARG A 59 -33.17 -5.60 3.59
C ARG A 59 -33.20 -4.10 3.94
N SER A 60 -34.35 -3.55 4.32
CA SER A 60 -34.49 -2.10 4.56
C SER A 60 -33.56 -1.57 5.66
N GLU A 61 -33.49 -2.24 6.81
CA GLU A 61 -32.63 -1.82 7.93
C GLU A 61 -31.14 -1.93 7.56
N LEU A 62 -30.78 -2.98 6.82
CA LEU A 62 -29.41 -3.21 6.33
C LEU A 62 -28.96 -2.12 5.35
N LEU A 63 -29.81 -1.77 4.38
CA LEU A 63 -29.48 -0.77 3.38
C LEU A 63 -29.46 0.65 3.96
N ASP A 64 -30.28 0.93 4.98
CA ASP A 64 -30.21 2.17 5.75
C ASP A 64 -28.92 2.24 6.57
N LEU A 65 -28.50 1.14 7.17
CA LEU A 65 -27.21 1.04 7.84
C LEU A 65 -26.06 1.34 6.86
N TYR A 66 -26.03 0.70 5.69
CA TYR A 66 -24.96 0.94 4.69
C TYR A 66 -24.88 2.39 4.24
N LYS A 67 -26.03 3.03 3.98
CA LYS A 67 -26.06 4.46 3.63
C LYS A 67 -25.52 5.36 4.75
N ASP A 68 -25.70 4.97 6.01
CA ASP A 68 -25.11 5.69 7.15
C ASP A 68 -23.60 5.41 7.29
N MET A 69 -23.16 4.18 7.03
CA MET A 69 -21.73 3.81 7.08
C MET A 69 -20.91 4.50 5.98
N MET A 70 -21.49 4.69 4.79
CA MET A 70 -20.88 5.44 3.68
C MET A 70 -20.75 6.96 3.94
N LEU A 71 -21.08 7.44 5.15
CA LEU A 71 -20.69 8.78 5.59
C LEU A 71 -19.26 8.82 6.15
N ASP A 72 -18.67 7.65 6.46
CA ASP A 72 -17.26 7.57 6.82
C ASP A 72 -16.39 7.81 5.58
N GLY A 73 -15.57 8.87 5.63
CA GLY A 73 -14.74 9.26 4.50
C GLY A 73 -13.68 8.21 4.15
N TYR A 74 -13.21 7.40 5.10
CA TYR A 74 -12.23 6.36 4.79
C TYR A 74 -12.88 5.21 4.02
N LEU A 75 -14.00 4.68 4.52
CA LEU A 75 -14.79 3.64 3.85
C LEU A 75 -15.23 4.08 2.45
N THR A 76 -15.67 5.32 2.30
CA THR A 76 -16.10 5.87 1.01
C THR A 76 -14.97 5.87 0.00
N ASN A 77 -13.80 6.41 0.38
CA ASN A 77 -12.65 6.48 -0.52
C ASN A 77 -12.17 5.10 -0.98
N VAL A 78 -12.07 4.12 -0.06
CA VAL A 78 -11.64 2.77 -0.44
C VAL A 78 -12.65 2.04 -1.33
N THR A 79 -13.94 2.37 -1.20
CA THR A 79 -15.01 1.84 -2.04
C THR A 79 -14.98 2.48 -3.43
N CYS A 80 -14.90 3.82 -3.51
CA CYS A 80 -14.81 4.55 -4.78
C CYS A 80 -13.61 4.11 -5.60
N LYS A 81 -12.45 3.89 -4.97
CA LYS A 81 -11.23 3.42 -5.66
C LYS A 81 -11.45 2.16 -6.50
N ARG A 82 -12.19 1.19 -5.97
CA ARG A 82 -12.52 -0.07 -6.68
C ARG A 82 -13.54 0.13 -7.79
N ILE A 83 -14.49 1.05 -7.62
CA ILE A 83 -15.47 1.41 -8.66
C ILE A 83 -14.75 2.12 -9.81
N GLU A 84 -13.96 3.14 -9.49
CA GLU A 84 -13.21 3.97 -10.43
C GLU A 84 -12.21 3.14 -11.25
N GLU A 85 -11.64 2.07 -10.68
CA GLU A 85 -10.80 1.16 -11.45
C GLU A 85 -11.57 0.48 -12.60
N VAL A 86 -12.85 0.19 -12.42
CA VAL A 86 -13.64 -0.42 -13.50
C VAL A 86 -14.14 0.66 -14.45
N THR A 87 -14.69 1.76 -13.94
CA THR A 87 -15.34 2.78 -14.77
C THR A 87 -14.36 3.59 -15.61
N ASN A 88 -13.10 3.71 -15.20
CA ASN A 88 -12.07 4.45 -15.95
C ASN A 88 -11.43 3.64 -17.10
N ARG A 89 -11.92 2.42 -17.37
CA ARG A 89 -11.35 1.53 -18.42
C ARG A 89 -12.07 1.72 -19.75
N GLU A 90 -11.31 1.57 -20.83
CA GLU A 90 -11.85 1.57 -22.19
C GLU A 90 -12.47 0.21 -22.50
N PHE A 91 -13.81 0.14 -22.55
CA PHE A 91 -14.54 -1.05 -22.97
C PHE A 91 -14.81 -1.00 -24.47
N ILE A 92 -14.48 -2.07 -25.17
CA ILE A 92 -14.73 -2.24 -26.60
C ILE A 92 -15.54 -3.50 -26.84
N PHE A 93 -16.29 -3.52 -27.94
CA PHE A 93 -17.05 -4.69 -28.36
C PHE A 93 -16.39 -5.35 -29.57
N LEU A 94 -16.08 -6.63 -29.46
CA LEU A 94 -15.53 -7.44 -30.55
C LEU A 94 -16.62 -8.31 -31.17
N ASP A 95 -16.63 -8.45 -32.48
CA ASP A 95 -17.50 -9.40 -33.18
C ASP A 95 -17.01 -10.86 -33.06
N ALA A 96 -17.69 -11.78 -33.75
CA ALA A 96 -17.34 -13.20 -33.73
C ALA A 96 -15.97 -13.51 -34.38
N ASP A 97 -15.48 -12.62 -35.24
CA ASP A 97 -14.16 -12.71 -35.89
C ASP A 97 -13.06 -11.98 -35.09
N GLY A 98 -13.41 -11.42 -33.92
CA GLY A 98 -12.51 -10.70 -33.03
C GLY A 98 -12.20 -9.26 -33.48
N GLN A 99 -12.95 -8.71 -34.43
CA GLN A 99 -12.79 -7.33 -34.88
C GLN A 99 -13.64 -6.38 -34.03
N GLU A 100 -13.11 -5.21 -33.72
CA GLU A 100 -13.87 -4.20 -33.01
C GLU A 100 -15.05 -3.71 -33.86
N VAL A 101 -16.21 -3.53 -33.21
CA VAL A 101 -17.41 -2.95 -33.80
C VAL A 101 -17.60 -1.54 -33.20
N PRO A 102 -17.08 -0.46 -33.84
CA PRO A 102 -17.03 0.87 -33.23
C PRO A 102 -18.41 1.43 -32.85
N GLU A 103 -19.44 1.07 -33.63
CA GLU A 103 -20.82 1.48 -33.40
C GLU A 103 -21.36 0.96 -32.07
N ILE A 104 -20.96 -0.24 -31.66
CA ILE A 104 -21.33 -0.85 -30.38
C ILE A 104 -20.38 -0.37 -29.28
N SER A 105 -19.07 -0.30 -29.54
CA SER A 105 -18.08 0.24 -28.59
C SER A 105 -18.48 1.63 -28.08
N LYS A 106 -19.06 2.48 -28.94
CA LYS A 106 -19.55 3.81 -28.56
C LYS A 106 -20.61 3.81 -27.44
N LEU A 107 -21.32 2.70 -27.22
CA LEU A 107 -22.23 2.57 -26.08
C LEU A 107 -21.47 2.70 -24.74
N ALA A 108 -20.20 2.30 -24.69
CA ALA A 108 -19.37 2.40 -23.48
C ALA A 108 -19.14 3.84 -23.02
N GLU A 109 -19.20 4.82 -23.93
CA GLU A 109 -19.00 6.25 -23.64
C GLU A 109 -20.26 6.93 -23.08
N THR A 110 -21.36 6.19 -22.94
CA THR A 110 -22.64 6.77 -22.52
C THR A 110 -22.80 6.74 -20.99
N SER A 111 -23.50 7.73 -20.45
CA SER A 111 -23.75 7.83 -19.00
C SER A 111 -24.54 6.64 -18.43
N TYR A 112 -25.41 6.04 -19.25
CA TYR A 112 -26.18 4.86 -18.85
C TYR A 112 -25.32 3.58 -18.84
N PHE A 113 -24.25 3.51 -19.64
CA PHE A 113 -23.26 2.44 -19.56
C PHE A 113 -22.38 2.60 -18.31
N GLU A 114 -21.92 3.82 -18.02
CA GLU A 114 -21.19 4.11 -16.78
C GLU A 114 -22.01 3.79 -15.52
N THR A 115 -23.31 4.12 -15.54
CA THR A 115 -24.25 3.73 -14.46
C THR A 115 -24.34 2.22 -14.32
N LEU A 116 -24.38 1.47 -15.43
CA LEU A 116 -24.37 0.01 -15.40
C LEU A 116 -23.08 -0.52 -14.77
N LEU A 117 -21.90 -0.05 -15.20
CA LEU A 117 -20.60 -0.46 -14.64
C LEU A 117 -20.54 -0.20 -13.13
N THR A 118 -20.94 1.02 -12.72
CA THR A 118 -20.98 1.42 -11.31
C THR A 118 -21.85 0.48 -10.48
N GLU A 119 -23.04 0.16 -10.97
CA GLU A 119 -23.99 -0.68 -10.24
C GLU A 119 -23.64 -2.17 -10.25
N ILE A 120 -22.88 -2.63 -11.25
CA ILE A 120 -22.25 -3.96 -11.26
C ILE A 120 -21.25 -4.09 -10.12
N VAL A 121 -20.33 -3.13 -9.97
CA VAL A 121 -19.35 -3.18 -8.88
C VAL A 121 -20.05 -2.97 -7.53
N ASN A 122 -21.02 -2.05 -7.44
CA ASN A 122 -21.82 -1.86 -6.23
C ASN A 122 -22.58 -3.12 -5.79
N ALA A 123 -22.91 -4.04 -6.69
CA ALA A 123 -23.51 -5.31 -6.29
C ALA A 123 -22.63 -6.08 -5.30
N LYS A 124 -21.30 -6.02 -5.42
CA LYS A 124 -20.38 -6.65 -4.44
C LYS A 124 -20.41 -5.97 -3.07
N PHE A 125 -20.59 -4.66 -3.04
CA PHE A 125 -20.61 -3.89 -1.79
C PHE A 125 -21.95 -4.03 -1.04
N TYR A 126 -23.05 -3.98 -1.78
CA TYR A 126 -24.41 -4.04 -1.25
C TYR A 126 -25.00 -5.46 -1.23
N GLY A 127 -24.28 -6.43 -1.82
CA GLY A 127 -24.64 -7.85 -1.98
C GLY A 127 -25.49 -8.13 -3.23
N HIS A 128 -26.30 -7.15 -3.65
CA HIS A 128 -27.19 -7.29 -4.80
C HIS A 128 -27.47 -5.97 -5.50
N SER A 129 -27.62 -6.04 -6.82
CA SER A 129 -28.15 -4.96 -7.67
C SER A 129 -29.15 -5.55 -8.66
N LEU A 130 -30.26 -4.85 -8.88
CA LEU A 130 -31.19 -5.12 -9.98
C LEU A 130 -31.29 -3.86 -10.83
N LEU A 131 -30.94 -3.97 -12.10
CA LEU A 131 -30.93 -2.86 -13.04
C LEU A 131 -31.98 -3.08 -14.11
N GLU A 132 -32.77 -2.06 -14.41
CA GLU A 132 -33.65 -2.02 -15.57
C GLU A 132 -32.96 -1.24 -16.69
N ILE A 133 -32.82 -1.90 -17.85
CA ILE A 133 -32.11 -1.43 -19.04
C ILE A 133 -33.13 -0.82 -19.99
N LEU A 134 -33.12 0.51 -20.10
CA LEU A 134 -33.98 1.31 -20.97
C LEU A 134 -33.13 1.97 -22.05
N TRP A 135 -32.37 1.16 -22.79
CA TRP A 135 -31.47 1.66 -23.84
C TRP A 135 -32.24 1.77 -25.17
N PRO A 136 -31.94 2.77 -26.00
CA PRO A 136 -32.64 2.96 -27.27
C PRO A 136 -32.30 1.84 -28.25
N ALA A 137 -33.20 1.57 -29.19
CA ALA A 137 -32.85 0.74 -30.35
C ALA A 137 -31.88 1.51 -31.29
N PRO A 138 -31.08 0.81 -32.12
CA PRO A 138 -30.23 1.47 -33.10
C PRO A 138 -31.01 2.45 -33.99
N GLY A 139 -30.53 3.69 -34.09
CA GLY A 139 -31.16 4.75 -34.89
C GLY A 139 -32.41 5.38 -34.27
N SER A 140 -32.76 5.06 -33.02
CA SER A 140 -33.82 5.74 -32.27
C SER A 140 -33.34 7.08 -31.70
N ASP A 141 -34.22 8.06 -31.65
CA ASP A 141 -34.00 9.37 -31.01
C ASP A 141 -34.27 9.35 -29.49
N GLU A 142 -34.62 8.19 -28.92
CA GLU A 142 -34.91 8.04 -27.48
C GLU A 142 -33.65 8.13 -26.61
N GLU A 143 -33.78 8.76 -25.45
CA GLU A 143 -32.69 8.88 -24.48
C GLU A 143 -32.54 7.59 -23.66
N GLY A 144 -31.36 6.96 -23.74
CA GLY A 144 -31.05 5.74 -23.00
C GLY A 144 -30.86 5.96 -21.51
N LYS A 145 -31.34 5.02 -20.69
CA LYS A 145 -31.20 5.05 -19.23
C LYS A 145 -30.93 3.65 -18.67
N THR A 146 -30.06 3.58 -17.68
CA THR A 146 -29.92 2.43 -16.79
C THR A 146 -30.48 2.82 -15.44
N VAL A 147 -31.46 2.08 -14.94
CA VAL A 147 -32.16 2.43 -13.71
C VAL A 147 -31.90 1.37 -12.66
N LEU A 148 -31.25 1.74 -11.56
CA LEU A 148 -31.19 0.91 -10.37
C LEU A 148 -32.58 0.81 -9.74
N ILE A 149 -33.14 -0.39 -9.73
CA ILE A 149 -34.36 -0.65 -8.98
C ILE A 149 -34.03 -0.51 -7.49
N PRO A 150 -34.82 0.26 -6.71
CA PRO A 150 -34.52 0.50 -5.30
C PRO A 150 -34.27 -0.80 -4.54
N ARG A 151 -33.03 -1.02 -4.09
CA ARG A 151 -32.59 -2.26 -3.41
C ARG A 151 -33.47 -2.68 -2.23
N LYS A 152 -34.15 -1.72 -1.57
CA LYS A 152 -35.08 -1.98 -0.47
C LYS A 152 -36.33 -2.75 -0.90
N ASN A 153 -36.72 -2.60 -2.16
CA ASN A 153 -37.91 -3.17 -2.76
C ASN A 153 -37.61 -4.45 -3.53
N VAL A 154 -36.34 -4.85 -3.64
CA VAL A 154 -35.95 -6.08 -4.34
C VAL A 154 -35.78 -7.20 -3.32
N LYS A 155 -36.34 -8.37 -3.64
CA LYS A 155 -36.20 -9.59 -2.83
C LYS A 155 -35.52 -10.68 -3.66
N PRO A 156 -34.17 -10.70 -3.68
CA PRO A 156 -33.40 -11.61 -4.52
C PRO A 156 -33.73 -13.10 -4.33
N ARG A 157 -34.02 -13.54 -3.09
CA ARG A 157 -34.39 -14.93 -2.80
C ARG A 157 -35.61 -15.36 -3.60
N TRP A 158 -36.57 -14.46 -3.74
CA TRP A 158 -37.87 -14.73 -4.36
C TRP A 158 -37.94 -14.29 -5.81
N GLY A 159 -36.98 -13.51 -6.30
CA GLY A 159 -36.99 -12.99 -7.67
C GLY A 159 -38.13 -11.99 -7.92
N ILE A 160 -38.51 -11.22 -6.90
CA ILE A 160 -39.61 -10.23 -6.98
C ILE A 160 -39.18 -8.82 -6.60
N VAL A 161 -39.89 -7.84 -7.18
CA VAL A 161 -39.86 -6.42 -6.77
C VAL A 161 -41.18 -6.04 -6.13
N THR A 162 -41.12 -5.51 -4.92
CA THR A 162 -42.29 -5.16 -4.11
C THR A 162 -42.63 -3.67 -4.23
N GLU A 163 -43.91 -3.32 -4.17
CA GLU A 163 -44.35 -1.91 -4.19
C GLU A 163 -43.84 -1.16 -2.96
N HIS A 164 -43.94 -1.77 -1.79
CA HIS A 164 -43.31 -1.30 -0.55
C HIS A 164 -42.25 -2.28 -0.04
N PRO A 165 -41.19 -1.81 0.64
CA PRO A 165 -40.08 -2.67 1.08
C PRO A 165 -40.44 -3.85 2.01
N TYR A 166 -41.57 -3.76 2.71
CA TYR A 166 -42.01 -4.76 3.70
C TYR A 166 -43.11 -5.68 3.17
N ASP A 167 -43.50 -5.55 1.91
CA ASP A 167 -44.51 -6.45 1.32
C ASP A 167 -43.89 -7.82 1.07
N LEU A 168 -44.69 -8.89 1.08
CA LEU A 168 -44.22 -10.25 0.85
C LEU A 168 -44.42 -10.70 -0.59
N ASP A 169 -45.28 -10.02 -1.33
CA ASP A 169 -45.61 -10.23 -2.72
C ASP A 169 -45.18 -9.03 -3.58
N GLY A 170 -44.98 -9.29 -4.86
CA GLY A 170 -44.44 -8.31 -5.79
C GLY A 170 -44.44 -8.82 -7.23
N TYR A 171 -43.84 -8.03 -8.11
CA TYR A 171 -43.71 -8.32 -9.52
C TYR A 171 -42.51 -9.24 -9.76
N PRO A 172 -42.68 -10.43 -10.34
CA PRO A 172 -41.56 -11.29 -10.69
C PRO A 172 -40.71 -10.64 -11.78
N TYR A 173 -39.39 -10.59 -11.58
CA TYR A 173 -38.47 -10.01 -12.56
C TYR A 173 -37.63 -11.04 -13.31
N ARG A 174 -37.66 -12.31 -12.89
CA ARG A 174 -36.99 -13.43 -13.59
C ARG A 174 -37.84 -14.10 -14.66
N GLU A 175 -39.13 -13.80 -14.68
CA GLU A 175 -40.10 -14.39 -15.60
C GLU A 175 -41.02 -13.31 -16.19
N GLY A 176 -41.61 -13.61 -17.35
CA GLY A 176 -42.55 -12.70 -18.01
C GLY A 176 -41.85 -11.55 -18.73
N GLN A 177 -42.58 -10.44 -18.90
CA GLN A 177 -42.12 -9.31 -19.72
C GLN A 177 -40.93 -8.55 -19.11
N PHE A 178 -40.81 -8.51 -17.78
CA PHE A 178 -39.76 -7.73 -17.11
C PHE A 178 -38.38 -8.38 -17.28
N ALA A 179 -38.33 -9.72 -17.37
CA ALA A 179 -37.10 -10.49 -17.53
C ALA A 179 -36.30 -10.14 -18.80
N GLN A 180 -36.94 -9.49 -19.78
CA GLN A 180 -36.32 -9.14 -21.05
C GLN A 180 -35.38 -7.94 -20.94
N ASN A 181 -35.60 -7.05 -19.95
CA ASN A 181 -34.91 -5.76 -19.85
C ASN A 181 -34.26 -5.55 -18.49
N VAL A 182 -34.06 -6.59 -17.69
CA VAL A 182 -33.43 -6.47 -16.37
C VAL A 182 -32.15 -7.28 -16.28
N ILE A 183 -31.17 -6.73 -15.55
CA ILE A 183 -29.91 -7.39 -15.22
C ILE A 183 -29.89 -7.59 -13.70
N GLU A 184 -29.80 -8.84 -13.26
CA GLU A 184 -29.69 -9.23 -11.86
C GLU A 184 -28.24 -9.56 -11.53
N ILE A 185 -27.68 -8.90 -10.52
CA ILE A 185 -26.25 -8.98 -10.20
C ILE A 185 -26.08 -9.30 -8.71
N GLY A 186 -25.24 -10.29 -8.43
CA GLY A 186 -24.99 -10.77 -7.07
C GLY A 186 -25.87 -11.96 -6.70
N GLU A 187 -25.53 -12.60 -5.59
CA GLU A 187 -26.22 -13.82 -5.15
C GLU A 187 -27.43 -13.50 -4.27
N PRO A 188 -28.50 -14.33 -4.31
CA PRO A 188 -29.72 -14.04 -3.58
C PRO A 188 -29.56 -13.83 -2.08
N GLU A 189 -28.62 -14.54 -1.45
CA GLU A 189 -28.36 -14.49 -0.01
C GLU A 189 -27.19 -13.59 0.37
N ASP A 190 -26.50 -12.98 -0.60
CA ASP A 190 -25.34 -12.14 -0.31
C ASP A 190 -25.79 -10.81 0.32
N LEU A 191 -25.20 -10.48 1.47
CA LEU A 191 -25.43 -9.23 2.20
C LEU A 191 -24.42 -8.14 1.83
N GLY A 192 -23.34 -8.49 1.13
CA GLY A 192 -22.34 -7.56 0.61
C GLY A 192 -21.21 -7.24 1.57
N LEU A 193 -20.10 -6.76 0.99
CA LEU A 193 -18.86 -6.43 1.73
C LEU A 193 -19.05 -5.31 2.77
N LEU A 194 -20.02 -4.41 2.57
CA LEU A 194 -20.30 -3.35 3.53
C LEU A 194 -20.75 -3.90 4.89
N LEU A 195 -21.30 -5.12 4.95
CA LEU A 195 -21.67 -5.75 6.22
C LEU A 195 -20.47 -5.92 7.14
N GLY A 196 -19.37 -6.43 6.59
CA GLY A 196 -18.14 -6.70 7.32
C GLY A 196 -17.45 -5.41 7.78
N ALA A 197 -17.49 -4.37 6.94
CA ALA A 197 -16.91 -3.07 7.25
C ALA A 197 -17.75 -2.25 8.26
N ALA A 198 -19.07 -2.44 8.29
CA ALA A 198 -19.99 -1.62 9.09
C ALA A 198 -19.65 -1.61 10.59
N GLN A 199 -19.30 -2.77 11.16
CA GLN A 199 -18.97 -2.87 12.59
C GLN A 199 -17.78 -1.96 12.97
N TYR A 200 -16.77 -1.89 12.11
CA TYR A 200 -15.56 -1.11 12.36
C TYR A 200 -15.84 0.39 12.24
N VAL A 201 -16.72 0.79 11.32
CA VAL A 201 -17.20 2.17 11.24
C VAL A 201 -17.98 2.57 12.50
N ILE A 202 -18.82 1.67 13.03
CA ILE A 202 -19.55 1.90 14.29
C ILE A 202 -18.56 2.12 15.44
N TYR A 203 -17.58 1.23 15.62
CA TYR A 203 -16.56 1.37 16.67
C TYR A 203 -15.73 2.66 16.50
N LYS A 204 -15.28 2.94 15.28
CA LYS A 204 -14.49 4.12 14.95
C LYS A 204 -15.22 5.42 15.25
N ARG A 205 -16.50 5.54 14.85
CA ARG A 205 -17.30 6.75 15.09
C ARG A 205 -17.60 6.95 16.57
N GLY A 206 -17.91 5.86 17.30
CA GLY A 206 -18.06 5.92 18.76
C GLY A 206 -16.78 6.41 19.43
N ASN A 207 -15.63 5.84 19.06
CA ASN A 207 -14.31 6.21 19.57
C ASN A 207 -13.95 7.68 19.31
N PHE A 208 -14.36 8.26 18.17
CA PHE A 208 -14.18 9.70 17.94
C PHE A 208 -15.00 10.57 18.90
N GLY A 209 -16.20 10.13 19.26
CA GLY A 209 -17.01 10.79 20.28
C GLY A 209 -16.32 10.77 21.65
N ASP A 210 -15.89 9.59 22.08
CA ASP A 210 -15.18 9.41 23.37
C ASP A 210 -13.86 10.19 23.40
N TRP A 211 -13.12 10.20 22.29
CA TRP A 211 -11.87 10.93 22.18
C TRP A 211 -12.10 12.45 22.23
N ALA A 212 -13.18 12.94 21.61
CA ALA A 212 -13.56 14.35 21.70
C ALA A 212 -13.91 14.75 23.14
N GLU A 213 -14.67 13.91 23.87
CA GLU A 213 -14.98 14.14 25.29
C GLU A 213 -13.71 14.12 26.15
N TYR A 214 -12.82 13.13 25.92
CA TYR A 214 -11.52 13.08 26.59
C TYR A 214 -10.70 14.36 26.33
N ALA A 215 -10.64 14.82 25.08
CA ALA A 215 -9.91 16.03 24.71
C ALA A 215 -10.52 17.29 25.36
N GLN A 216 -11.84 17.34 25.57
CA GLN A 216 -12.48 18.46 26.27
C GLN A 216 -12.15 18.46 27.77
N ILE A 217 -12.21 17.30 28.42
CA ILE A 217 -11.99 17.18 29.88
C ILE A 217 -10.50 17.33 30.23
N PHE A 218 -9.61 16.72 29.46
CA PHE A 218 -8.18 16.64 29.78
C PHE A 218 -7.28 17.51 28.89
N GLY A 219 -7.77 18.02 27.76
CA GLY A 219 -7.00 18.89 26.87
C GLY A 219 -6.98 20.36 27.30
N ILE A 220 -7.91 20.79 28.16
CA ILE A 220 -7.93 22.13 28.75
C ILE A 220 -7.64 22.00 30.25
N PRO A 221 -6.54 22.56 30.76
CA PRO A 221 -6.20 22.43 32.18
C PRO A 221 -7.20 23.18 33.06
N PHE A 222 -7.69 22.50 34.11
CA PHE A 222 -8.47 23.14 35.16
C PHE A 222 -7.60 24.14 35.93
N ARG A 223 -8.11 25.34 36.19
CA ARG A 223 -7.36 26.41 36.85
C ARG A 223 -7.75 26.52 38.31
N TRP A 224 -6.76 26.44 39.20
CA TRP A 224 -6.94 26.54 40.63
C TRP A 224 -6.13 27.71 41.17
N ALA A 225 -6.81 28.67 41.80
CA ALA A 225 -6.17 29.79 42.46
C ALA A 225 -6.60 29.86 43.93
N THR A 226 -5.64 30.10 44.81
CA THR A 226 -5.90 30.31 46.24
C THR A 226 -5.72 31.77 46.63
N TYR A 227 -6.48 32.23 47.62
CA TYR A 227 -6.35 33.58 48.17
C TYR A 227 -6.25 33.57 49.70
N ASN A 228 -5.52 34.57 50.23
CA ASN A 228 -5.33 34.78 51.67
C ASN A 228 -6.02 36.06 52.20
N ASN A 229 -6.55 36.91 51.31
CA ASN A 229 -7.28 38.12 51.66
C ASN A 229 -8.41 38.40 50.64
N GLU A 230 -9.49 39.03 51.09
CA GLU A 230 -10.72 39.20 50.30
C GLU A 230 -10.55 40.15 49.09
N GLN A 231 -9.57 41.07 49.13
CA GLN A 231 -9.27 41.97 48.02
C GLN A 231 -8.63 41.23 46.83
N SER A 232 -7.78 40.23 47.09
CA SER A 232 -7.15 39.40 46.06
C SER A 232 -8.14 38.47 45.35
N ARG A 233 -9.23 38.09 46.01
CA ARG A 233 -10.26 37.20 45.45
C ARG A 233 -10.88 37.78 44.17
N GLY A 234 -11.37 39.03 44.22
CA GLY A 234 -12.05 39.65 43.07
C GLY A 234 -11.13 39.87 41.86
N ILE A 235 -9.84 40.13 42.10
CA ILE A 235 -8.82 40.25 41.05
C ILE A 235 -8.58 38.89 40.38
N LEU A 236 -8.50 37.81 41.17
CA LEU A 236 -8.31 36.45 40.65
C LEU A 236 -9.53 35.95 39.87
N GLU A 237 -10.75 36.22 40.35
CA GLU A 237 -11.99 35.89 39.64
C GLU A 237 -12.06 36.60 38.27
N THR A 238 -11.70 37.89 38.22
CA THR A 238 -11.67 38.67 36.98
C THR A 238 -10.58 38.16 36.02
N ALA A 239 -9.36 37.94 36.52
CA ALA A 239 -8.24 37.45 35.72
C ALA A 239 -8.51 36.05 35.14
N LEU A 240 -9.18 35.17 35.90
CA LEU A 240 -9.54 33.83 35.42
C LEU A 240 -10.65 33.87 34.37
N ALA A 241 -11.63 34.77 34.52
CA ALA A 241 -12.68 34.99 33.52
C ALA A 241 -12.12 35.57 32.21
N GLU A 242 -11.18 36.52 32.28
CA GLU A 242 -10.49 37.08 31.11
C GLU A 242 -9.54 36.08 30.42
N ALA A 243 -8.97 35.15 31.18
CA ALA A 243 -8.05 34.14 30.67
C ALA A 243 -8.74 33.04 29.82
N GLY A 244 -10.06 33.08 29.63
CA GLY A 244 -10.79 32.22 28.68
C GLY A 244 -11.65 31.11 29.33
N PRO A 245 -12.25 30.22 28.52
CA PRO A 245 -13.41 29.39 28.90
C PRO A 245 -13.09 28.15 29.76
N ALA A 246 -11.85 28.01 30.24
CA ALA A 246 -11.46 26.88 31.08
C ALA A 246 -12.18 26.91 32.43
N GLY A 247 -12.60 25.75 32.94
CA GLY A 247 -13.13 25.64 34.29
C GLY A 247 -12.10 26.13 35.32
N ALA A 248 -12.54 26.99 36.23
CA ALA A 248 -11.67 27.61 37.23
C ALA A 248 -12.36 27.71 38.60
N VAL A 249 -11.56 27.62 39.66
CA VAL A 249 -11.99 27.88 41.04
C VAL A 249 -11.02 28.83 41.72
N VAL A 250 -11.59 29.78 42.46
CA VAL A 250 -10.90 30.64 43.42
C VAL A 250 -11.36 30.23 44.83
N ALA A 251 -10.43 29.78 45.68
CA ALA A 251 -10.77 29.27 47.01
C ALA A 251 -9.80 29.80 48.09
N PRO A 252 -10.21 29.86 49.37
CA PRO A 252 -9.29 30.16 50.48
C PRO A 252 -8.14 29.15 50.54
N GLU A 253 -6.95 29.56 51.01
CA GLU A 253 -5.76 28.70 51.16
C GLU A 253 -6.02 27.41 51.95
N ASP A 254 -6.98 27.41 52.88
CA ASP A 254 -7.35 26.25 53.71
C ASP A 254 -8.21 25.22 52.95
N THR A 255 -8.52 25.47 51.68
CA THR A 255 -9.39 24.60 50.86
C THR A 255 -8.58 23.48 50.22
N ASN A 256 -8.94 22.24 50.52
CA ASN A 256 -8.35 21.06 49.89
C ASN A 256 -9.26 20.54 48.78
N LEU A 257 -8.86 20.74 47.53
CA LEU A 257 -9.52 20.16 46.36
C LEU A 257 -8.67 19.00 45.82
N GLN A 258 -9.21 17.78 45.87
CA GLN A 258 -8.56 16.60 45.29
C GLN A 258 -9.29 16.17 44.03
N PHE A 259 -8.60 16.26 42.89
CA PHE A 259 -9.00 15.53 41.70
C PHE A 259 -8.60 14.07 41.88
N LEU A 260 -9.58 13.16 41.84
CA LEU A 260 -9.32 11.73 41.77
C LEU A 260 -8.71 11.44 40.39
N ASN A 261 -7.40 11.58 40.27
CA ASN A 261 -6.67 11.23 39.06
C ASN A 261 -6.78 9.72 38.85
N GLY A 262 -7.61 9.30 37.89
CA GLY A 262 -7.51 7.98 37.28
C GLY A 262 -6.17 7.88 36.54
N ASN A 263 -5.11 7.59 37.28
CA ASN A 263 -3.76 7.21 36.84
C ASN A 263 -3.35 7.66 35.41
N PRO A 264 -2.81 8.88 35.22
CA PRO A 264 -2.36 9.35 33.91
C PRO A 264 -0.94 8.84 33.65
N SER A 265 -0.80 7.56 33.34
CA SER A 265 0.46 7.03 32.81
C SER A 265 0.63 7.47 31.34
N GLY A 266 0.86 8.77 31.09
CA GLY A 266 1.38 9.39 29.86
C GLY A 266 0.69 9.19 28.49
N ASN A 267 -0.05 8.09 28.31
CA ASN A 267 -0.42 7.53 27.01
C ASN A 267 -1.93 7.21 26.91
N GLY A 268 -2.76 7.66 27.85
CA GLY A 268 -4.21 7.38 27.84
C GLY A 268 -4.90 7.83 26.55
N HIS A 269 -4.41 8.89 25.90
CA HIS A 269 -4.92 9.37 24.61
C HIS A 269 -4.53 8.45 23.42
N GLN A 270 -3.46 7.65 23.55
CA GLN A 270 -2.97 6.80 22.45
C GLN A 270 -3.95 5.67 22.14
N VAL A 271 -4.72 5.20 23.13
CA VAL A 271 -5.72 4.12 22.93
C VAL A 271 -6.76 4.49 21.87
N PHE A 272 -7.20 5.75 21.84
CA PHE A 272 -8.17 6.23 20.86
C PHE A 272 -7.58 6.25 19.45
N HIS A 273 -6.32 6.69 19.31
CA HIS A 273 -5.62 6.66 18.02
C HIS A 273 -5.38 5.23 17.54
N THR A 274 -4.90 4.33 18.40
CA THR A 274 -4.65 2.93 18.06
C THR A 274 -5.94 2.22 17.66
N LEU A 275 -7.06 2.47 18.35
CA LEU A 275 -8.36 1.91 17.96
C LEU A 275 -8.84 2.45 16.62
N ARG A 276 -8.71 3.77 16.37
CA ARG A 276 -9.00 4.38 15.06
C ARG A 276 -8.19 3.70 13.96
N GLN A 277 -6.88 3.53 14.17
CA GLN A 277 -5.98 2.92 13.20
C GLN A 277 -6.37 1.48 12.91
N ALA A 278 -6.57 0.65 13.94
CA ALA A 278 -7.02 -0.73 13.79
C ALA A 278 -8.34 -0.82 13.00
N CYS A 279 -9.32 0.06 13.27
CA CYS A 279 -10.56 0.09 12.51
C CYS A 279 -10.35 0.44 11.03
N ASN A 280 -9.46 1.39 10.71
CA ASN A 280 -9.14 1.71 9.31
C ASN A 280 -8.47 0.53 8.61
N GLU A 281 -7.53 -0.14 9.27
CA GLU A 281 -6.82 -1.30 8.71
C GLU A 281 -7.79 -2.45 8.38
N GLU A 282 -8.72 -2.74 9.28
CA GLU A 282 -9.77 -3.74 9.07
C GLU A 282 -10.76 -3.36 7.95
N ILE A 283 -11.11 -2.07 7.84
CA ILE A 283 -11.94 -1.56 6.73
C ILE A 283 -11.23 -1.73 5.39
N ALA A 284 -9.96 -1.30 5.30
CA ALA A 284 -9.16 -1.43 4.08
C ALA A 284 -8.99 -2.89 3.68
N PHE A 285 -8.73 -3.77 4.65
CA PHE A 285 -8.56 -5.19 4.41
C PHE A 285 -9.85 -5.82 3.86
N THR A 286 -10.99 -5.48 4.47
CA THR A 286 -12.31 -5.96 4.01
C THR A 286 -12.59 -5.52 2.57
N ILE A 287 -12.37 -4.25 2.25
CA ILE A 287 -12.74 -3.66 0.96
C ILE A 287 -11.69 -3.96 -0.12
N ILE A 288 -10.45 -3.53 0.07
CA ILE A 288 -9.37 -3.60 -0.94
C ILE A 288 -8.56 -4.89 -0.83
N GLY A 289 -8.51 -5.54 0.34
CA GLY A 289 -7.71 -6.77 0.55
C GLY A 289 -6.35 -6.53 1.19
N ASN A 290 -6.02 -5.28 1.52
CA ASN A 290 -4.75 -4.88 2.13
C ASN A 290 -5.00 -4.08 3.41
N THR A 291 -4.02 -4.07 4.32
CA THR A 291 -4.16 -3.39 5.62
C THR A 291 -4.11 -1.86 5.55
N MET A 292 -3.64 -1.27 4.46
CA MET A 292 -3.66 0.18 4.26
C MET A 292 -3.78 0.49 2.77
N THR A 293 -4.05 1.75 2.43
CA THR A 293 -4.09 2.16 1.03
C THR A 293 -2.67 2.30 0.47
N THR A 294 -2.49 2.13 -0.85
CA THR A 294 -1.18 2.33 -1.50
C THR A 294 -0.57 3.71 -1.21
N MET A 295 -1.38 4.75 -0.99
CA MET A 295 -0.90 6.08 -0.59
C MET A 295 -0.36 6.14 0.85
N GLU A 296 -0.97 5.41 1.78
CA GLU A 296 -0.47 5.31 3.16
C GLU A 296 0.80 4.45 3.22
N ALA A 297 0.89 3.41 2.38
CA ALA A 297 2.03 2.52 2.29
C ALA A 297 3.30 3.17 1.73
N ARG A 298 3.15 4.18 0.85
CA ARG A 298 4.28 4.99 0.35
C ARG A 298 5.09 5.63 1.49
N ASN A 299 4.45 5.94 2.61
CA ASN A 299 5.11 6.52 3.78
C ASN A 299 5.72 5.47 4.72
N SER A 300 5.39 4.18 4.55
CA SER A 300 5.85 3.09 5.41
C SER A 300 6.91 2.18 4.76
N GLY A 301 7.08 2.25 3.43
CA GLY A 301 8.20 1.64 2.69
C GLY A 301 7.80 1.09 1.32
N TYR A 302 8.72 1.17 0.35
CA TYR A 302 8.45 0.79 -1.06
C TYR A 302 8.01 -0.67 -1.23
N ALA A 303 8.64 -1.62 -0.53
CA ALA A 303 8.25 -3.05 -0.59
C ALA A 303 6.85 -3.32 -0.03
N GLN A 304 6.46 -2.59 1.03
CA GLN A 304 5.11 -2.65 1.57
C GLN A 304 4.09 -1.99 0.61
N SER A 305 4.48 -0.91 -0.07
CA SER A 305 3.67 -0.31 -1.13
C SER A 305 3.52 -1.21 -2.36
N LYS A 306 4.55 -1.97 -2.74
CA LYS A 306 4.51 -2.90 -3.90
C LYS A 306 3.65 -4.12 -3.61
N THR A 307 3.85 -4.79 -2.47
CA THR A 307 3.03 -5.95 -2.08
C THR A 307 1.56 -5.61 -1.87
N GLN A 308 1.26 -4.42 -1.34
CA GLN A 308 -0.11 -3.93 -1.28
C GLN A 308 -0.63 -3.50 -2.66
N GLY A 309 0.23 -2.97 -3.53
CA GLY A 309 -0.12 -2.74 -4.93
C GLY A 309 -0.56 -4.03 -5.62
N GLU A 310 0.24 -5.08 -5.53
CA GLU A 310 -0.04 -6.41 -6.13
C GLU A 310 -1.37 -7.00 -5.62
N GLY A 311 -1.60 -6.98 -4.30
CA GLY A 311 -2.87 -7.48 -3.74
C GLY A 311 -4.09 -6.64 -4.14
N GLU A 312 -3.90 -5.34 -4.35
CA GLU A 312 -4.94 -4.46 -4.88
C GLU A 312 -5.22 -4.76 -6.37
N ASP A 313 -4.17 -4.97 -7.16
CA ASP A 313 -4.27 -5.32 -8.58
C ASP A 313 -5.00 -6.65 -8.80
N GLU A 314 -4.78 -7.64 -7.94
CA GLU A 314 -5.52 -8.91 -7.97
C GLU A 314 -7.02 -8.72 -7.73
N LYS A 315 -7.40 -7.88 -6.75
CA LYS A 315 -8.81 -7.55 -6.50
C LYS A 315 -9.42 -6.79 -7.66
N ASN A 316 -8.70 -5.80 -8.20
CA ASN A 316 -9.12 -5.02 -9.35
C ASN A 316 -9.32 -5.92 -10.58
N PHE A 317 -8.40 -6.85 -10.83
CA PHE A 317 -8.53 -7.84 -11.89
C PHE A 317 -9.78 -8.72 -11.71
N SER A 318 -10.05 -9.16 -10.49
CA SER A 318 -11.27 -9.91 -10.16
C SER A 318 -12.56 -9.10 -10.41
N ASP A 319 -12.54 -7.80 -10.13
CA ASP A 319 -13.65 -6.89 -10.42
C ASP A 319 -13.87 -6.69 -11.92
N ARG A 320 -12.81 -6.42 -12.68
CA ARG A 320 -12.86 -6.33 -14.15
C ARG A 320 -13.44 -7.60 -14.78
N ARG A 321 -12.96 -8.77 -14.37
CA ARG A 321 -13.45 -10.06 -14.86
C ARG A 321 -14.90 -10.33 -14.46
N PHE A 322 -15.31 -9.90 -13.27
CA PHE A 322 -16.71 -9.99 -12.85
C PHE A 322 -17.61 -9.10 -13.73
N THR A 323 -17.19 -7.86 -14.00
CA THR A 323 -17.93 -6.94 -14.86
C THR A 323 -18.08 -7.46 -16.28
N LEU A 324 -16.99 -7.94 -16.89
CA LEU A 324 -17.04 -8.52 -18.23
C LEU A 324 -17.97 -9.72 -18.32
N ARG A 325 -18.04 -10.56 -17.29
CA ARG A 325 -19.01 -11.67 -17.24
C ARG A 325 -20.44 -11.15 -17.25
N VAL A 326 -20.78 -10.17 -16.41
CA VAL A 326 -22.13 -9.59 -16.39
C VAL A 326 -22.49 -8.98 -17.75
N LEU A 327 -21.59 -8.20 -18.35
CA LEU A 327 -21.83 -7.59 -19.66
C LEU A 327 -22.07 -8.65 -20.74
N ASN A 328 -21.23 -9.69 -20.80
CA ASN A 328 -21.33 -10.71 -21.84
C ASN A 328 -22.48 -11.70 -21.62
N GLU A 329 -22.75 -12.08 -20.39
CA GLU A 329 -23.79 -13.08 -20.07
C GLU A 329 -25.19 -12.47 -20.03
N GLN A 330 -25.33 -11.20 -19.65
CA GLN A 330 -26.65 -10.57 -19.43
C GLN A 330 -26.93 -9.35 -20.34
N LEU A 331 -25.97 -8.46 -20.58
CA LEU A 331 -26.21 -7.27 -21.42
C LEU A 331 -26.27 -7.62 -22.91
N VAL A 332 -25.36 -8.46 -23.42
CA VAL A 332 -25.32 -8.83 -24.85
C VAL A 332 -26.66 -9.41 -25.36
N PRO A 333 -27.32 -10.35 -24.66
CA PRO A 333 -28.65 -10.81 -25.06
C PRO A 333 -29.72 -9.71 -25.12
N ILE A 334 -29.66 -8.72 -24.22
CA ILE A 334 -30.59 -7.57 -24.21
C ILE A 334 -30.33 -6.68 -25.43
N LEU A 335 -29.06 -6.41 -25.74
CA LEU A 335 -28.69 -5.64 -26.93
C LEU A 335 -29.12 -6.32 -28.23
N GLU A 336 -28.98 -7.66 -28.33
CA GLU A 336 -29.45 -8.43 -29.48
C GLU A 336 -30.97 -8.29 -29.65
N GLN A 337 -31.74 -8.35 -28.54
CA GLN A 337 -33.19 -8.15 -28.56
C GLN A 337 -33.61 -6.73 -28.97
N LEU A 338 -32.83 -5.72 -28.58
CA LEU A 338 -33.02 -4.32 -29.00
C LEU A 338 -32.66 -4.07 -30.48
N GLY A 339 -32.04 -5.06 -31.16
CA GLY A 339 -31.70 -5.00 -32.57
C GLY A 339 -30.26 -4.57 -32.86
N TYR A 340 -29.39 -4.50 -31.85
CA TYR A 340 -27.97 -4.25 -32.07
C TYR A 340 -27.29 -5.47 -32.70
N ALA A 341 -26.31 -5.23 -33.58
CA ALA A 341 -25.54 -6.27 -34.26
C ALA A 341 -24.44 -6.88 -33.35
N VAL A 342 -24.85 -7.50 -32.24
CA VAL A 342 -23.94 -8.03 -31.20
C VAL A 342 -23.80 -9.55 -31.21
N LYS A 343 -24.48 -10.22 -32.15
CA LYS A 343 -24.58 -11.69 -32.17
C LYS A 343 -23.22 -12.35 -32.33
N GLY A 344 -22.85 -13.20 -31.38
CA GLY A 344 -21.57 -13.92 -31.38
C GLY A 344 -20.37 -13.06 -30.99
N GLY A 345 -20.57 -11.77 -30.72
CA GLY A 345 -19.55 -10.88 -30.21
C GLY A 345 -19.49 -10.83 -28.68
N SER A 346 -18.53 -10.07 -28.15
CA SER A 346 -18.33 -9.91 -26.72
C SER A 346 -17.67 -8.58 -26.37
N TRP A 347 -18.05 -8.02 -25.22
CA TRP A 347 -17.33 -6.95 -24.55
C TRP A 347 -15.99 -7.46 -24.04
N THR A 348 -14.96 -6.65 -24.27
CA THR A 348 -13.66 -6.78 -23.62
C THR A 348 -13.22 -5.41 -23.11
N ILE A 349 -12.24 -5.41 -22.21
CA ILE A 349 -11.50 -4.20 -21.89
C ILE A 349 -10.36 -4.15 -22.89
N LYS A 350 -10.19 -3.02 -23.56
CA LYS A 350 -8.98 -2.77 -24.31
C LYS A 350 -7.87 -2.70 -23.28
N ASP A 351 -6.97 -3.67 -23.31
CA ASP A 351 -5.79 -3.60 -22.47
C ASP A 351 -5.05 -2.32 -22.85
N GLU A 352 -5.20 -1.28 -22.04
CA GLU A 352 -4.16 -0.29 -21.96
C GLU A 352 -2.96 -1.06 -21.43
N GLU A 353 -2.11 -1.52 -22.35
CA GLU A 353 -0.68 -1.51 -22.08
C GLU A 353 -0.35 -0.08 -21.71
N ARG A 354 -0.55 0.25 -20.43
CA ARG A 354 0.14 1.36 -19.78
C ARG A 354 1.58 0.91 -19.60
N LEU A 355 2.23 0.58 -20.71
CA LEU A 355 3.63 0.87 -20.85
C LEU A 355 3.70 2.37 -20.60
N SER A 356 4.30 2.73 -19.48
CA SER A 356 4.77 4.10 -19.30
C SER A 356 5.54 4.51 -20.55
N LEU A 357 5.55 5.80 -20.88
CA LEU A 357 6.35 6.27 -22.02
C LEU A 357 7.80 5.76 -21.92
N SER A 358 8.32 5.60 -20.70
CA SER A 358 9.59 4.97 -20.38
C SER A 358 9.70 3.52 -20.89
N GLU A 359 8.77 2.63 -20.53
CA GLU A 359 8.79 1.23 -20.98
C GLU A 359 8.56 1.10 -22.49
N ARG A 360 7.79 2.02 -23.11
CA ARG A 360 7.58 2.06 -24.56
C ARG A 360 8.84 2.47 -25.32
N VAL A 361 9.60 3.45 -24.82
CA VAL A 361 10.90 3.87 -25.40
C VAL A 361 11.89 2.71 -25.40
N GLU A 362 11.98 1.94 -24.30
CA GLU A 362 12.88 0.78 -24.23
C GLU A 362 12.54 -0.26 -25.30
N ILE A 363 11.24 -0.55 -25.50
CA ILE A 363 10.79 -1.51 -26.50
C ILE A 363 11.07 -1.00 -27.91
N ASP A 364 10.73 0.26 -28.21
CA ASP A 364 10.97 0.87 -29.52
C ASP A 364 12.47 0.90 -29.86
N THR A 365 13.33 1.22 -28.88
CA THR A 365 14.79 1.23 -29.04
C THR A 365 15.32 -0.18 -29.34
N LYS A 366 14.90 -1.18 -28.57
CA LYS A 366 15.28 -2.59 -28.81
C LYS A 366 14.82 -3.07 -30.19
N LEU A 367 13.61 -2.71 -30.63
CA LEU A 367 13.10 -3.07 -31.96
C LEU A 367 13.90 -2.38 -33.09
N TYR A 368 14.28 -1.12 -32.90
CA TYR A 368 15.13 -0.38 -33.83
C TYR A 368 16.52 -1.02 -33.95
N ASP A 369 17.15 -1.34 -32.81
CA ASP A 369 18.48 -1.96 -32.75
C ASP A 369 18.49 -3.37 -33.33
N MET A 370 17.38 -4.10 -33.24
CA MET A 370 17.18 -5.39 -33.91
C MET A 370 17.02 -5.25 -35.45
N GLY A 371 17.07 -4.03 -35.97
CA GLY A 371 17.03 -3.72 -37.41
C GLY A 371 15.61 -3.69 -37.98
N LEU A 372 14.58 -3.53 -37.15
CA LEU A 372 13.21 -3.38 -37.64
C LEU A 372 13.07 -2.00 -38.34
N PRO A 373 12.67 -1.96 -39.62
CA PRO A 373 12.51 -0.70 -40.33
C PRO A 373 11.28 0.04 -39.79
N MET A 374 11.52 1.02 -38.92
CA MET A 374 10.49 1.90 -38.36
C MET A 374 10.53 3.27 -39.02
N SER A 375 9.36 3.83 -39.33
CA SER A 375 9.26 5.18 -39.92
C SER A 375 9.53 6.24 -38.86
N HIS A 376 10.19 7.34 -39.22
CA HIS A 376 10.28 8.51 -38.35
C HIS A 376 8.89 9.04 -37.96
N ASP A 377 7.90 8.89 -38.84
CA ASP A 377 6.50 9.27 -38.56
C ASP A 377 5.92 8.54 -37.35
N TYR A 378 6.29 7.27 -37.15
CA TYR A 378 5.87 6.49 -36.00
C TYR A 378 6.33 7.15 -34.69
N PHE A 379 7.57 7.63 -34.62
CA PHE A 379 8.10 8.28 -33.42
C PHE A 379 7.45 9.63 -33.15
N TYR A 380 7.28 10.47 -34.18
CA TYR A 380 6.62 11.76 -34.01
C TYR A 380 5.18 11.62 -33.52
N ASP A 381 4.43 10.65 -34.05
CA ASP A 381 3.04 10.40 -33.66
C ASP A 381 2.95 9.72 -32.28
N THR A 382 3.82 8.75 -31.99
CA THR A 382 3.83 7.98 -30.73
C THR A 382 4.22 8.86 -29.53
N TYR A 383 5.23 9.72 -29.70
CA TYR A 383 5.72 10.62 -28.64
C TYR A 383 5.11 12.03 -28.69
N ARG A 384 4.20 12.27 -29.64
CA ARG A 384 3.52 13.56 -29.87
C ARG A 384 4.51 14.73 -30.05
N ILE A 385 5.61 14.46 -30.73
CA ILE A 385 6.65 15.44 -31.06
C ILE A 385 6.30 16.09 -32.41
N PRO A 386 6.26 17.43 -32.52
CA PRO A 386 6.05 18.09 -33.80
C PRO A 386 7.15 17.71 -34.81
N LYS A 387 6.77 17.43 -36.06
CA LYS A 387 7.75 17.14 -37.12
C LYS A 387 8.57 18.41 -37.41
N PRO A 388 9.91 18.30 -37.47
CA PRO A 388 10.78 19.43 -37.77
C PRO A 388 10.59 19.91 -39.22
N ASP A 389 10.79 21.21 -39.44
CA ASP A 389 10.74 21.82 -40.77
C ASP A 389 11.93 21.32 -41.62
N PRO A 390 11.78 20.99 -42.92
CA PRO A 390 12.88 20.45 -43.73
C PRO A 390 14.17 21.29 -43.74
N SER A 391 14.11 22.58 -43.42
CA SER A 391 15.30 23.43 -43.28
C SER A 391 16.16 23.14 -42.05
N GLU A 392 15.61 22.58 -40.98
CA GLU A 392 16.33 22.32 -39.71
C GLU A 392 17.14 21.01 -39.75
N LEU A 393 16.77 20.05 -40.61
CA LEU A 393 17.49 18.78 -40.76
C LEU A 393 18.87 18.94 -41.43
N ALA A 394 19.06 19.99 -42.24
CA ALA A 394 20.30 20.24 -42.96
C ALA A 394 21.43 20.79 -42.08
N GLU A 395 21.13 21.38 -40.93
CA GLU A 395 22.13 21.97 -40.02
C GLU A 395 22.85 20.92 -39.17
N ARG A 396 22.25 19.73 -38.97
CA ARG A 396 22.78 18.70 -38.07
C ARG A 396 23.84 17.78 -38.71
N GLU A 397 24.02 17.83 -40.03
CA GLU A 397 25.06 17.07 -40.74
C GLU A 397 26.43 17.77 -40.79
N ALA A 398 26.57 18.94 -40.14
CA ALA A 398 27.78 19.77 -40.23
C ALA A 398 28.43 20.04 -38.87
N ASP A 399 29.03 19.02 -38.24
CA ASP A 399 30.07 19.25 -37.21
C ASP A 399 31.18 18.17 -37.28
N PRO A 400 32.38 18.50 -37.82
CA PRO A 400 33.56 17.66 -37.73
C PRO A 400 34.64 18.29 -36.84
N GLY A 401 35.06 17.59 -35.79
CA GLY A 401 36.15 18.03 -34.91
C GLY A 401 36.86 16.89 -34.18
N THR A 402 37.61 16.06 -34.91
CA THR A 402 38.61 15.13 -34.36
C THR A 402 40.01 15.66 -34.64
N ASP A 403 40.81 15.89 -33.59
CA ASP A 403 42.24 16.16 -33.66
C ASP A 403 43.02 14.82 -33.64
N PRO A 404 43.90 14.53 -34.61
CA PRO A 404 44.58 13.25 -34.73
C PRO A 404 46.04 13.36 -34.29
N ASP A 405 46.35 13.05 -33.03
CA ASP A 405 47.73 12.72 -32.59
C ASP A 405 47.72 12.02 -31.22
N ASN A 406 47.51 10.69 -31.23
CA ASN A 406 48.25 9.74 -30.39
C ASN A 406 47.89 8.30 -30.78
N GLU A 407 48.89 7.56 -31.24
CA GLU A 407 48.84 6.11 -31.48
C GLU A 407 48.89 5.31 -30.15
N PRO A 408 48.50 4.01 -30.18
CA PRO A 408 48.10 3.25 -29.00
C PRO A 408 49.31 2.58 -28.31
N ASP A 409 49.38 2.64 -26.99
CA ASP A 409 50.35 1.87 -26.21
C ASP A 409 49.66 0.72 -25.44
N ASP A 410 50.39 -0.39 -25.44
CA ASP A 410 50.08 -1.77 -25.06
C ASP A 410 49.42 -2.01 -23.68
N ASP A 411 48.58 -3.05 -23.64
CA ASP A 411 48.14 -3.73 -22.41
C ASP A 411 49.33 -4.22 -21.55
N PRO A 412 49.24 -4.14 -20.21
CA PRO A 412 49.95 -5.06 -19.34
C PRO A 412 49.00 -6.12 -18.76
N GLU A 413 49.39 -7.39 -18.96
CA GLU A 413 48.89 -8.59 -18.26
C GLU A 413 49.16 -8.55 -16.74
N PRO A 414 48.47 -9.40 -15.94
CA PRO A 414 48.30 -9.23 -14.50
C PRO A 414 49.27 -10.05 -13.65
N GLU A 415 49.90 -9.44 -12.63
CA GLU A 415 50.44 -10.17 -11.46
C GLU A 415 50.31 -9.32 -10.17
N ASP A 416 49.53 -9.80 -9.20
CA ASP A 416 50.07 -10.39 -7.95
C ASP A 416 48.94 -10.74 -6.94
N ASP A 417 49.08 -11.91 -6.31
CA ASP A 417 48.16 -12.53 -5.34
C ASP A 417 47.85 -11.65 -4.09
N PRO A 418 46.65 -11.78 -3.48
CA PRO A 418 46.22 -10.91 -2.38
C PRO A 418 46.91 -11.22 -1.04
N PRO A 419 47.06 -10.22 -0.15
CA PRO A 419 47.88 -10.33 1.05
C PRO A 419 47.24 -11.17 2.17
N SER A 420 48.11 -11.89 2.88
CA SER A 420 47.84 -12.87 3.94
C SER A 420 46.79 -12.50 5.01
N SER A 421 46.12 -13.55 5.50
CA SER A 421 45.01 -13.58 6.48
C SER A 421 45.20 -12.83 7.80
N LYS A 422 46.43 -12.40 8.15
CA LYS A 422 46.68 -11.60 9.36
C LYS A 422 46.26 -10.13 9.23
N LYS A 423 46.44 -9.50 8.06
CA LYS A 423 46.05 -8.10 7.85
C LYS A 423 44.53 -7.89 7.84
N LYS A 424 43.78 -8.91 7.38
CA LYS A 424 42.31 -8.91 7.33
C LYS A 424 41.63 -8.97 8.70
N ALA A 425 42.24 -9.66 9.68
CA ALA A 425 41.73 -9.71 11.05
C ALA A 425 41.98 -8.40 11.82
N GLU A 426 43.09 -7.73 11.51
CA GLU A 426 43.47 -6.46 12.13
C GLU A 426 42.62 -5.28 11.59
N SER A 427 42.35 -5.24 10.27
CA SER A 427 41.46 -4.25 9.67
C SER A 427 40.03 -4.33 10.20
N ILE A 428 39.51 -5.54 10.42
CA ILE A 428 38.17 -5.74 10.99
C ILE A 428 38.13 -5.31 12.46
N ARG A 429 39.19 -5.55 13.24
CA ARG A 429 39.29 -5.03 14.62
C ARG A 429 39.32 -3.50 14.65
N LEU A 430 40.09 -2.87 13.76
CA LEU A 430 40.14 -1.40 13.62
C LEU A 430 38.79 -0.81 13.19
N PHE A 431 38.05 -1.50 12.32
CA PHE A 431 36.71 -1.11 11.89
C PHE A 431 35.69 -1.03 13.05
N TYR A 432 35.83 -1.86 14.09
CA TYR A 432 35.03 -1.79 15.32
C TYR A 432 35.49 -0.72 16.31
N GLN A 433 36.74 -0.27 16.21
CA GLN A 433 37.33 0.74 17.10
C GLN A 433 37.17 2.18 16.60
N GLY A 434 36.97 2.38 15.29
CA GLY A 434 37.06 3.69 14.64
C GLY A 434 35.95 4.70 14.93
N TYR A 435 34.69 4.31 15.14
CA TYR A 435 33.59 5.28 15.23
C TYR A 435 32.42 4.75 16.07
N CYS A 436 32.49 4.90 17.40
CA CYS A 436 31.32 4.71 18.27
C CYS A 436 31.49 5.46 19.59
N ALA A 437 30.88 6.64 19.70
CA ALA A 437 30.64 7.28 20.98
C ALA A 437 29.30 8.03 20.96
N HIS A 438 28.18 7.32 20.80
CA HIS A 438 26.88 7.84 21.24
C HIS A 438 26.04 6.71 21.82
N SER A 439 25.70 6.84 23.10
CA SER A 439 24.76 5.99 23.81
C SER A 439 23.37 6.13 23.19
N ILE A 440 22.80 5.03 22.69
CA ILE A 440 21.40 4.99 22.28
C ILE A 440 20.67 4.01 23.20
N GLN A 441 19.67 4.54 23.89
CA GLN A 441 18.62 3.71 24.47
C GLN A 441 17.80 3.12 23.32
N LEU A 442 17.79 1.79 23.25
CA LEU A 442 16.88 1.03 22.41
C LEU A 442 15.45 1.33 22.91
N THR A 443 14.69 2.15 22.20
CA THR A 443 13.24 2.06 22.27
C THR A 443 12.83 0.84 21.46
N ASP A 444 12.66 -0.28 22.17
CA ASP A 444 11.83 -1.49 21.96
C ASP A 444 11.25 -1.89 20.57
N ALA A 445 11.72 -1.38 19.44
CA ALA A 445 11.31 -1.81 18.11
C ALA A 445 12.23 -2.92 17.56
N ALA A 446 12.62 -3.87 18.42
CA ALA A 446 13.19 -5.12 17.94
C ALA A 446 12.09 -5.91 17.24
N ASN A 447 12.30 -6.30 15.99
CA ASN A 447 11.40 -7.19 15.25
C ASN A 447 11.03 -8.38 16.17
N PRO A 448 9.74 -8.58 16.52
CA PRO A 448 9.30 -9.48 17.58
C PRO A 448 9.65 -10.97 17.36
N LYS A 449 10.20 -11.33 16.19
CA LYS A 449 10.65 -12.68 15.84
C LYS A 449 12.02 -13.09 16.38
N PHE A 450 12.86 -12.18 16.90
CA PHE A 450 14.18 -12.56 17.43
C PHE A 450 14.25 -12.55 18.96
N LYS A 451 14.39 -13.74 19.56
CA LYS A 451 14.83 -13.87 20.96
C LYS A 451 16.21 -13.25 21.13
N ARG A 452 16.47 -12.53 22.22
CA ARG A 452 17.83 -12.04 22.56
C ARG A 452 18.84 -13.20 22.56
N ILE A 453 20.09 -12.95 22.12
CA ILE A 453 21.17 -13.93 22.30
C ILE A 453 21.18 -14.30 23.79
N SER A 454 21.03 -15.60 24.07
CA SER A 454 20.73 -16.03 25.43
C SER A 454 21.94 -15.81 26.32
N SER A 455 21.72 -15.35 27.55
CA SER A 455 22.80 -15.20 28.53
C SER A 455 23.51 -16.51 28.83
N LYS A 456 22.88 -17.66 28.55
CA LYS A 456 23.50 -18.99 28.62
C LYS A 456 24.57 -19.15 27.53
N LEU A 457 24.24 -18.84 26.29
CA LEU A 457 25.19 -18.90 25.16
C LEU A 457 26.34 -17.90 25.36
N GLU A 458 26.04 -16.69 25.86
CA GLU A 458 27.08 -15.71 26.16
C GLU A 458 28.07 -16.23 27.22
N ARG A 459 27.58 -16.91 28.27
CA ARG A 459 28.43 -17.53 29.29
C ARG A 459 29.29 -18.65 28.72
N ILE A 460 28.73 -19.51 27.87
CA ILE A 460 29.48 -20.60 27.24
C ILE A 460 30.67 -20.05 26.45
N VAL A 461 30.47 -19.01 25.65
CA VAL A 461 31.56 -18.41 24.86
C VAL A 461 32.64 -17.78 25.76
N ILE A 462 32.24 -17.10 26.84
CA ILE A 462 33.18 -16.55 27.84
C ILE A 462 33.99 -17.68 28.51
N GLU A 463 33.33 -18.79 28.86
CA GLU A 463 33.97 -19.95 29.50
C GLU A 463 34.94 -20.67 28.54
N ASN A 464 34.58 -20.83 27.27
CA ASN A 464 35.47 -21.43 26.26
C ASN A 464 36.77 -20.63 26.13
N VAL A 465 36.67 -19.30 25.99
CA VAL A 465 37.87 -18.45 25.87
C VAL A 465 38.75 -18.51 27.13
N LEU A 466 38.14 -18.58 28.32
CA LEU A 466 38.89 -18.78 29.58
C LEU A 466 39.63 -20.12 29.64
N GLN A 467 39.07 -21.16 29.04
CA GLN A 467 39.65 -22.50 29.00
C GLN A 467 40.70 -22.65 27.88
N GLY A 468 40.94 -21.59 27.10
CA GLY A 468 41.87 -21.60 25.98
C GLY A 468 41.27 -22.18 24.69
N ASP A 469 39.96 -22.39 24.65
CA ASP A 469 39.23 -22.73 23.43
C ASP A 469 38.83 -21.44 22.69
N TYR A 470 39.53 -21.20 21.58
CA TYR A 470 39.36 -20.01 20.73
C TYR A 470 38.63 -20.33 19.42
N GLU A 471 38.01 -21.50 19.30
CA GLU A 471 37.28 -21.88 18.10
C GLU A 471 35.98 -21.09 17.93
N ILE A 472 35.51 -21.01 16.68
CA ILE A 472 34.22 -20.39 16.36
C ILE A 472 33.09 -21.26 16.92
N ASN A 473 32.49 -20.81 18.01
CA ASN A 473 31.22 -21.35 18.50
C ASN A 473 30.12 -21.26 17.42
N THR A 474 29.71 -22.41 16.91
CA THR A 474 28.76 -22.54 15.79
C THR A 474 27.38 -21.97 16.10
N GLU A 475 26.93 -22.02 17.37
CA GLU A 475 25.61 -21.52 17.76
C GLU A 475 25.58 -19.99 17.78
N LEU A 476 26.66 -19.34 18.25
CA LEU A 476 26.80 -17.89 18.20
C LEU A 476 26.95 -17.40 16.75
N HIS A 477 27.75 -18.08 15.93
CA HIS A 477 27.89 -17.78 14.50
C HIS A 477 26.55 -17.84 13.78
N ARG A 478 25.80 -18.94 13.98
CA ARG A 478 24.46 -19.10 13.40
C ARG A 478 23.51 -17.99 13.82
N ASN A 479 23.58 -17.53 15.09
CA ASN A 479 22.78 -16.41 15.57
C ASN A 479 23.12 -15.10 14.85
N TYR A 480 24.41 -14.81 14.63
CA TYR A 480 24.83 -13.64 13.85
C TYR A 480 24.36 -13.76 12.40
N TYR A 481 24.67 -14.88 11.74
CA TYR A 481 24.32 -15.13 10.34
C TYR A 481 22.81 -14.98 10.09
N GLN A 482 21.97 -15.61 10.91
CA GLN A 482 20.52 -15.58 10.71
C GLN A 482 19.92 -14.18 10.88
N ARG A 483 20.43 -13.39 11.84
CA ARG A 483 19.96 -12.01 12.06
C ARG A 483 20.37 -11.10 10.93
N LEU A 484 21.66 -11.13 10.57
CA LEU A 484 22.20 -10.33 9.47
C LEU A 484 21.52 -10.70 8.15
N ARG A 485 21.30 -12.00 7.88
CA ARG A 485 20.54 -12.47 6.72
C ARG A 485 19.10 -12.00 6.71
N GLN A 486 18.42 -11.95 7.85
CA GLN A 486 17.04 -11.45 7.90
C GLN A 486 16.98 -9.95 7.59
N TYR A 487 17.90 -9.15 8.13
CA TYR A 487 17.94 -7.71 7.86
C TYR A 487 18.38 -7.42 6.42
N ALA A 488 19.37 -8.15 5.90
CA ALA A 488 19.73 -8.10 4.49
C ALA A 488 18.54 -8.49 3.59
N ARG A 489 17.72 -9.49 3.98
CA ARG A 489 16.48 -9.83 3.27
C ARG A 489 15.45 -8.70 3.30
N ALA A 490 15.36 -7.96 4.40
CA ALA A 490 14.43 -6.84 4.50
C ALA A 490 14.84 -5.68 3.58
N GLY A 491 16.15 -5.42 3.45
CA GLY A 491 16.68 -4.41 2.55
C GLY A 491 16.72 -4.83 1.08
N PHE A 492 17.03 -6.10 0.79
CA PHE A 492 17.03 -6.64 -0.57
C PHE A 492 15.57 -6.80 -1.04
N ALA A 493 15.12 -5.91 -1.92
CA ALA A 493 13.74 -5.87 -2.42
C ALA A 493 13.30 -7.16 -3.16
N ARG A 494 14.25 -8.05 -3.49
CA ARG A 494 14.03 -9.36 -4.14
C ARG A 494 14.22 -10.52 -3.16
N SER A 495 13.73 -11.71 -3.51
CA SER A 495 13.72 -12.87 -2.61
C SER A 495 15.12 -13.44 -2.39
N LEU A 496 15.71 -13.28 -1.19
CA LEU A 496 16.91 -14.06 -0.79
C LEU A 496 16.63 -15.57 -0.60
N SER A 497 15.54 -16.12 -1.15
CA SER A 497 15.15 -17.55 -1.02
C SER A 497 15.08 -18.30 -2.34
N VAL A 498 14.60 -17.67 -3.41
CA VAL A 498 14.45 -18.27 -4.73
C VAL A 498 14.85 -17.18 -5.72
N PRO A 499 15.98 -17.33 -6.43
CA PRO A 499 16.39 -16.37 -7.43
C PRO A 499 15.62 -16.53 -8.73
N ASP A 500 15.30 -15.41 -9.37
CA ASP A 500 14.50 -15.37 -10.60
C ASP A 500 15.32 -15.73 -11.85
N ASP A 501 16.62 -15.48 -11.82
CA ASP A 501 17.59 -15.76 -12.89
C ASP A 501 19.01 -16.02 -12.34
N LEU A 502 19.96 -16.27 -13.25
CA LEU A 502 21.35 -16.57 -12.89
C LEU A 502 22.05 -15.40 -12.20
N ASP A 503 21.77 -14.16 -12.62
CA ASP A 503 22.39 -12.97 -12.03
C ASP A 503 21.83 -12.69 -10.62
N ASP A 504 20.52 -12.91 -10.42
CA ASP A 504 19.87 -12.86 -9.11
C ASP A 504 20.40 -13.97 -8.18
N PHE A 505 20.70 -15.15 -8.74
CA PHE A 505 21.34 -16.23 -8.00
C PHE A 505 22.74 -15.86 -7.55
N LEU A 506 23.58 -15.32 -8.45
CA LEU A 506 24.94 -14.90 -8.15
C LEU A 506 24.97 -13.77 -7.11
N LEU A 507 24.09 -12.78 -7.25
CA LEU A 507 23.95 -11.67 -6.31
C LEU A 507 23.47 -12.15 -4.93
N THR A 508 22.43 -12.98 -4.89
CA THR A 508 21.89 -13.57 -3.66
C THR A 508 22.93 -14.43 -2.94
N GLU A 509 23.70 -15.25 -3.68
CA GLU A 509 24.78 -16.05 -3.10
C GLU A 509 25.95 -15.20 -2.63
N GLY A 510 26.31 -14.13 -3.35
CA GLY A 510 27.30 -13.14 -2.93
C GLY A 510 26.95 -12.51 -1.58
N ILE A 511 25.70 -12.04 -1.43
CA ILE A 511 25.19 -11.49 -0.16
C ILE A 511 25.26 -12.54 0.96
N ARG A 512 24.84 -13.78 0.70
CA ARG A 512 24.89 -14.87 1.70
C ARG A 512 26.32 -15.18 2.15
N ARG A 513 27.28 -15.22 1.21
CA ARG A 513 28.70 -15.46 1.52
C ARG A 513 29.28 -14.32 2.34
N ASN A 514 29.05 -13.07 1.94
CA ASN A 514 29.51 -11.89 2.67
C ASN A 514 28.99 -11.84 4.11
N ILE A 515 27.73 -12.19 4.34
CA ILE A 515 27.14 -12.27 5.69
C ILE A 515 27.81 -13.37 6.52
N SER A 516 28.07 -14.53 5.93
CA SER A 516 28.73 -15.64 6.61
C SER A 516 30.18 -15.30 6.99
N GLU A 517 30.92 -14.68 6.07
CA GLU A 517 32.27 -14.20 6.33
C GLU A 517 32.27 -13.16 7.45
N PHE A 518 31.40 -12.16 7.37
CA PHE A 518 31.29 -11.14 8.41
C PHE A 518 30.95 -11.72 9.79
N ALA A 519 29.99 -12.64 9.86
CA ALA A 519 29.63 -13.31 11.12
C ALA A 519 30.83 -14.06 11.73
N THR A 520 31.66 -14.67 10.87
CA THR A 520 32.89 -15.37 11.28
C THR A 520 33.92 -14.39 11.82
N PHE A 521 34.20 -13.31 11.10
CA PHE A 521 35.18 -12.31 11.51
C PHE A 521 34.76 -11.52 12.75
N LYS A 522 33.46 -11.22 12.88
CA LYS A 522 32.89 -10.61 14.09
C LYS A 522 33.19 -11.47 15.31
N GLN A 523 32.95 -12.78 15.21
CA GLN A 523 33.19 -13.69 16.31
C GLN A 523 34.68 -13.88 16.60
N HIS A 524 35.51 -13.91 15.57
CA HIS A 524 36.96 -13.92 15.73
C HIS A 524 37.46 -12.66 16.47
N SER A 525 36.98 -11.47 16.07
CA SER A 525 37.32 -10.21 16.73
C SER A 525 36.90 -10.18 18.20
N LEU A 526 35.69 -10.69 18.50
CA LEU A 526 35.21 -10.87 19.86
C LEU A 526 36.14 -11.78 20.68
N ILE A 527 36.52 -12.93 20.13
CA ILE A 527 37.38 -13.91 20.80
C ILE A 527 38.76 -13.31 21.08
N GLU A 528 39.37 -12.62 20.11
CA GLU A 528 40.67 -11.98 20.29
C GLU A 528 40.63 -10.85 21.33
N GLU A 529 39.54 -10.07 21.39
CA GLU A 529 39.38 -9.08 22.44
C GLU A 529 39.22 -9.74 23.81
N LEU A 530 38.35 -10.75 23.94
CA LEU A 530 38.19 -11.51 25.19
C LEU A 530 39.52 -12.13 25.63
N LYS A 531 40.29 -12.70 24.70
CA LYS A 531 41.60 -13.31 24.94
C LYS A 531 42.62 -12.31 25.50
N SER A 532 42.57 -11.03 25.08
CA SER A 532 43.49 -10.01 25.60
C SER A 532 43.35 -9.73 27.10
N PHE A 533 42.24 -10.16 27.71
CA PHE A 533 41.95 -9.95 29.13
C PHE A 533 42.07 -11.23 29.99
N THR A 534 42.42 -12.39 29.43
CA THR A 534 42.46 -13.67 30.19
C THR A 534 43.48 -13.70 31.32
N ASN A 535 44.43 -12.77 31.33
CA ASN A 535 45.42 -12.60 32.42
C ASN A 535 44.82 -11.97 33.70
N LEU A 536 43.58 -11.48 33.65
CA LEU A 536 42.88 -10.91 34.82
C LEU A 536 42.43 -12.00 35.81
N PRO A 537 42.31 -11.68 37.11
CA PRO A 537 41.61 -12.55 38.06
C PRO A 537 40.21 -12.90 37.56
N ARG A 538 39.76 -14.14 37.79
CA ARG A 538 38.51 -14.68 37.21
C ARG A 538 37.29 -13.78 37.39
N ALA A 539 37.08 -13.21 38.57
CA ALA A 539 35.95 -12.33 38.84
C ALA A 539 35.98 -11.03 37.99
N ASP A 540 37.18 -10.46 37.80
CA ASP A 540 37.39 -9.25 37.01
C ASP A 540 37.30 -9.54 35.51
N TYR A 541 37.81 -10.70 35.08
CA TYR A 541 37.62 -11.19 33.72
C TYR A 541 36.12 -11.36 33.41
N GLU A 542 35.36 -12.08 34.23
CA GLU A 542 33.93 -12.33 33.97
C GLU A 542 33.12 -11.04 33.91
N LYS A 543 33.48 -10.02 34.70
CA LYS A 543 32.88 -8.68 34.60
C LYS A 543 33.24 -7.99 33.27
N THR A 544 34.51 -8.01 32.89
CA THR A 544 35.01 -7.39 31.65
C THR A 544 34.44 -8.08 30.41
N ALA A 545 34.45 -9.41 30.39
CA ALA A 545 33.93 -10.24 29.33
C ALA A 545 32.42 -10.04 29.11
N ARG A 546 31.62 -9.89 30.19
CA ARG A 546 30.19 -9.55 30.06
C ARG A 546 29.97 -8.19 29.40
N ASN A 547 30.80 -7.19 29.70
CA ASN A 547 30.71 -5.87 29.06
C ASN A 547 31.08 -5.94 27.58
N ILE A 548 32.14 -6.69 27.24
CA ILE A 548 32.55 -6.94 25.85
C ILE A 548 31.43 -7.65 25.09
N MET A 549 30.87 -8.73 25.65
CA MET A 549 29.74 -9.46 25.06
C MET A 549 28.53 -8.57 24.86
N GLN A 550 28.16 -7.76 25.85
CA GLN A 550 27.06 -6.81 25.73
C GLN A 550 27.30 -5.81 24.59
N ARG A 551 28.53 -5.31 24.43
CA ARG A 551 28.87 -4.37 23.36
C ARG A 551 28.74 -5.03 21.99
N TYR A 552 29.28 -6.24 21.80
CA TYR A 552 29.20 -6.97 20.52
C TYR A 552 27.78 -7.42 20.17
N ASN A 553 27.07 -8.01 21.14
CA ASN A 553 25.76 -8.64 20.92
C ASN A 553 24.57 -7.67 20.96
N ARG A 554 24.79 -6.43 21.38
CA ARG A 554 23.72 -5.44 21.49
C ARG A 554 24.06 -4.16 20.74
N THR A 555 25.12 -3.47 21.15
CA THR A 555 25.47 -2.16 20.59
C THR A 555 25.97 -2.26 19.15
N TYR A 556 27.01 -3.08 18.91
CA TYR A 556 27.55 -3.29 17.58
C TYR A 556 26.55 -4.03 16.70
N LEU A 557 25.95 -5.10 17.20
CA LEU A 557 24.96 -5.86 16.44
C LEU A 557 23.79 -4.99 15.95
N ALA A 558 23.28 -4.05 16.75
CA ALA A 558 22.21 -3.15 16.28
C ALA A 558 22.64 -2.27 15.10
N THR A 559 23.86 -1.71 15.18
CA THR A 559 24.43 -0.90 14.10
C THR A 559 24.72 -1.73 12.85
N GLU A 560 25.26 -2.94 13.03
CA GLU A 560 25.54 -3.87 11.94
C GLU A 560 24.29 -4.27 11.18
N LEU A 561 23.20 -4.62 11.89
CA LEU A 561 21.95 -5.03 11.25
C LEU A 561 21.41 -3.95 10.32
N LEU A 562 21.43 -2.69 10.74
CA LEU A 562 21.02 -1.56 9.91
C LEU A 562 21.95 -1.33 8.71
N THR A 563 23.25 -1.54 8.89
CA THR A 563 24.22 -1.41 7.79
C THR A 563 24.07 -2.53 6.76
N PHE A 564 23.80 -3.76 7.19
CA PHE A 564 23.55 -4.88 6.28
C PHE A 564 22.22 -4.73 5.52
N GLU A 565 21.18 -4.21 6.17
CA GLU A 565 19.93 -3.84 5.51
C GLU A 565 20.17 -2.78 4.43
N ALA A 566 20.87 -1.68 4.76
CA ALA A 566 21.19 -0.62 3.80
C ALA A 566 22.09 -1.10 2.65
N ALA A 567 23.08 -1.96 2.92
CA ALA A 567 23.97 -2.52 1.89
C ALA A 567 23.20 -3.46 0.95
N ALA A 568 22.31 -4.28 1.49
CA ALA A 568 21.47 -5.17 0.69
C ALA A 568 20.44 -4.38 -0.14
N HIS A 569 19.87 -3.31 0.42
CA HIS A 569 19.03 -2.37 -0.32
C HIS A 569 19.80 -1.75 -1.49
N SER A 570 21.00 -1.22 -1.24
CA SER A 570 21.84 -0.62 -2.28
C SER A 570 22.23 -1.63 -3.37
N ALA A 571 22.59 -2.86 -3.00
CA ALA A 571 22.88 -3.92 -3.96
C ALA A 571 21.66 -4.28 -4.83
N GLY A 572 20.44 -4.25 -4.26
CA GLY A 572 19.21 -4.40 -5.02
C GLY A 572 18.96 -3.24 -5.99
N GLN A 573 19.14 -2.01 -5.52
CA GLN A 573 19.02 -0.81 -6.35
C GLN A 573 20.03 -0.76 -7.48
N TRP A 574 21.26 -1.23 -7.26
CA TRP A 574 22.31 -1.24 -8.28
C TRP A 574 21.89 -2.00 -9.54
N ARG A 575 21.15 -3.10 -9.38
CA ARG A 575 20.58 -3.83 -10.51
C ARG A 575 19.54 -3.00 -11.24
N ASP A 576 18.61 -2.38 -10.51
CA ASP A 576 17.62 -1.49 -11.11
C ASP A 576 18.29 -0.27 -11.80
N PHE A 577 19.47 0.14 -11.32
CA PHE A 577 20.27 1.18 -11.97
C PHE A 577 20.82 0.73 -13.32
N MET A 578 21.39 -0.48 -13.37
CA MET A 578 21.88 -1.08 -14.62
C MET A 578 20.75 -1.36 -15.60
N ASP A 579 19.59 -1.83 -15.11
CA ASP A 579 18.41 -2.15 -15.92
C ASP A 579 17.83 -0.90 -16.61
N ARG A 580 18.05 0.30 -16.05
CA ARG A 580 17.52 1.59 -16.54
C ARG A 580 18.61 2.59 -16.93
N ALA A 581 19.85 2.14 -17.10
CA ALA A 581 21.00 2.99 -17.41
C ALA A 581 20.90 3.65 -18.80
N ASP A 582 20.00 3.17 -19.66
CA ASP A 582 19.66 3.76 -20.95
C ASP A 582 18.74 4.99 -20.83
N ILE A 583 17.83 5.01 -19.85
CA ILE A 583 16.91 6.14 -19.59
C ILE A 583 17.51 7.14 -18.61
N TYR A 584 18.11 6.63 -17.53
CA TYR A 584 18.75 7.42 -16.48
C TYR A 584 20.22 7.00 -16.40
N PRO A 585 21.06 7.52 -17.33
CA PRO A 585 22.44 7.08 -17.46
C PRO A 585 23.31 7.52 -16.29
N ASN A 586 22.85 8.46 -15.46
CA ASN A 586 23.61 9.02 -14.36
C ASN A 586 22.95 8.70 -13.00
N LEU A 587 23.78 8.67 -11.97
CA LEU A 587 23.38 8.55 -10.58
C LEU A 587 23.76 9.82 -9.83
N THR A 588 22.86 10.30 -8.99
CA THR A 588 23.10 11.38 -8.03
C THR A 588 23.35 10.79 -6.66
N PHE A 589 24.49 11.12 -6.06
CA PHE A 589 24.73 10.85 -4.64
C PHE A 589 23.91 11.81 -3.79
N SER A 590 23.03 11.28 -2.94
CA SER A 590 22.13 12.06 -2.11
C SER A 590 22.26 11.69 -0.64
N THR A 591 22.30 12.71 0.20
CA THR A 591 22.32 12.59 1.66
C THR A 591 20.99 13.08 2.25
N VAL A 592 20.69 12.66 3.48
CA VAL A 592 19.50 13.14 4.22
C VAL A 592 19.63 14.62 4.63
N GLY A 593 20.82 15.23 4.51
CA GLY A 593 21.03 16.66 4.76
C GLY A 593 20.89 17.12 6.22
N ASP A 594 20.92 16.19 7.19
CA ASP A 594 20.87 16.53 8.62
C ASP A 594 22.25 16.53 9.30
N ASP A 595 22.32 17.10 10.50
CA ASP A 595 23.57 17.25 11.29
C ASP A 595 24.23 15.91 11.66
N ARG A 596 23.60 14.77 11.35
CA ARG A 596 24.15 13.44 11.60
C ARG A 596 24.82 12.84 10.37
N VAL A 597 24.70 13.46 9.20
CA VAL A 597 25.47 13.07 8.02
C VAL A 597 26.93 13.46 8.24
N ARG A 598 27.85 12.56 7.88
CA ARG A 598 29.28 12.80 8.06
C ARG A 598 29.74 13.94 7.14
N PRO A 599 30.62 14.86 7.59
CA PRO A 599 31.13 15.94 6.75
C PRO A 599 31.68 15.45 5.41
N ASP A 600 32.47 14.38 5.42
CA ASP A 600 33.04 13.80 4.20
C ASP A 600 31.97 13.26 3.24
N HIS A 601 30.79 12.85 3.74
CA HIS A 601 29.69 12.39 2.89
C HIS A 601 28.85 13.57 2.37
N ASN A 602 28.73 14.67 3.13
CA ASN A 602 28.07 15.89 2.65
C ASN A 602 28.82 16.51 1.47
N LEU A 603 30.15 16.31 1.39
CA LEU A 603 30.94 16.73 0.23
C LEU A 603 30.57 15.97 -1.06
N LEU A 604 29.94 14.81 -0.93
CA LEU A 604 29.50 14.00 -2.07
C LEU A 604 28.05 14.33 -2.48
N ASP A 605 27.31 15.10 -1.68
CA ASP A 605 25.91 15.42 -1.95
C ASP A 605 25.76 16.20 -3.27
N GLY A 606 24.90 15.70 -4.16
CA GLY A 606 24.65 16.29 -5.47
C GLY A 606 25.69 15.96 -6.54
N ILE A 607 26.66 15.07 -6.27
CA ILE A 607 27.54 14.53 -7.32
C ILE A 607 26.70 13.67 -8.26
N VAL A 608 26.79 13.97 -9.55
CA VAL A 608 26.11 13.25 -10.63
C VAL A 608 27.17 12.63 -11.54
N LYS A 609 27.19 11.30 -11.64
CA LYS A 609 28.13 10.52 -12.47
C LYS A 609 27.42 9.42 -13.22
N ALA A 610 27.93 9.03 -14.40
CA ALA A 610 27.41 7.90 -15.15
C ALA A 610 27.32 6.64 -14.28
N VAL A 611 26.31 5.81 -14.49
CA VAL A 611 26.06 4.55 -13.74
C VAL A 611 27.28 3.63 -13.78
N ASN A 612 28.03 3.65 -14.88
CA ASN A 612 29.25 2.86 -15.09
C ASN A 612 30.55 3.60 -14.75
N ASP A 613 30.48 4.79 -14.14
CA ASP A 613 31.68 5.53 -13.71
C ASP A 613 32.38 4.78 -12.55
N PRO A 614 33.70 4.52 -12.64
CA PRO A 614 34.47 3.85 -11.57
C PRO A 614 34.38 4.54 -10.21
N PHE A 615 33.95 5.80 -10.16
CA PHE A 615 33.64 6.51 -8.92
C PHE A 615 32.75 5.68 -7.99
N TRP A 616 31.75 4.97 -8.53
CA TRP A 616 30.79 4.22 -7.74
C TRP A 616 31.36 2.93 -7.13
N ASP A 617 32.46 2.40 -7.63
CA ASP A 617 33.11 1.21 -7.05
C ASP A 617 33.54 1.44 -5.60
N THR A 618 33.83 2.70 -5.26
CA THR A 618 34.28 3.13 -3.93
C THR A 618 33.28 4.05 -3.23
N HIS A 619 32.38 4.70 -3.97
CA HIS A 619 31.45 5.71 -3.45
C HIS A 619 29.97 5.28 -3.47
N THR A 620 29.68 4.00 -3.65
CA THR A 620 28.32 3.45 -3.47
C THR A 620 27.95 3.33 -1.99
N PRO A 621 26.88 4.00 -1.51
CA PRO A 621 26.37 3.81 -0.16
C PRO A 621 25.97 2.36 0.14
N PRO A 622 26.12 1.89 1.38
CA PRO A 622 26.58 2.62 2.55
C PRO A 622 28.12 2.70 2.65
N LEU A 623 28.67 3.92 2.71
CA LEU A 623 30.11 4.16 2.85
C LEU A 623 30.66 3.94 4.27
N ALA A 624 29.78 3.90 5.27
CA ALA A 624 30.17 3.74 6.66
C ALA A 624 29.02 3.18 7.51
N TRP A 625 29.32 2.84 8.77
CA TRP A 625 28.31 2.43 9.75
C TRP A 625 27.16 3.44 9.85
N ARG A 626 25.93 2.96 9.74
CA ARG A 626 24.71 3.81 9.76
C ARG A 626 24.78 4.95 8.74
N CYS A 627 25.31 4.68 7.54
CA CYS A 627 25.27 5.62 6.44
C CYS A 627 23.81 6.02 6.16
N ARG A 628 23.58 7.30 5.89
CA ARG A 628 22.27 7.89 5.59
C ARG A 628 22.30 8.57 4.22
N CYS A 629 23.05 7.96 3.32
CA CYS A 629 23.23 8.38 1.95
C CYS A 629 22.60 7.32 1.04
N THR A 630 22.14 7.73 -0.12
CA THR A 630 21.52 6.88 -1.14
C THR A 630 21.96 7.36 -2.52
N LEU A 631 21.72 6.53 -3.53
CA LEU A 631 21.88 6.91 -4.92
C LEU A 631 20.51 7.06 -5.53
N LEU A 632 20.34 8.11 -6.33
CA LEU A 632 19.14 8.40 -7.08
C LEU A 632 19.47 8.36 -8.56
N GLN A 633 18.66 7.70 -9.37
CA GLN A 633 18.81 7.78 -10.82
C GLN A 633 18.41 9.17 -11.34
N THR A 634 19.15 9.66 -12.32
CA THR A 634 18.91 10.96 -12.94
C THR A 634 19.33 10.96 -14.41
N ASP A 635 18.68 11.81 -15.19
CA ASP A 635 19.03 12.20 -16.55
C ASP A 635 19.83 13.52 -16.58
N GLU A 636 20.07 14.14 -15.42
CA GLU A 636 20.93 15.33 -15.31
C GLU A 636 22.33 15.01 -15.82
N ALA A 637 22.92 15.93 -16.59
CA ALA A 637 24.30 15.82 -17.03
C ALA A 637 25.26 15.71 -15.83
N GLU A 638 26.39 15.00 -16.04
CA GLU A 638 27.39 14.83 -14.99
C GLU A 638 27.78 16.17 -14.34
N ARG A 639 27.81 16.17 -13.00
CA ARG A 639 28.03 17.37 -12.21
C ARG A 639 28.82 17.01 -10.96
N GLY A 640 29.83 17.83 -10.66
CA GLY A 640 30.67 17.65 -9.48
C GLY A 640 31.89 16.80 -9.80
N GLY A 641 33.07 17.38 -9.55
CA GLY A 641 34.32 16.64 -9.54
C GLY A 641 34.78 16.53 -8.09
N VAL A 642 35.06 15.31 -7.64
CA VAL A 642 35.83 15.14 -6.40
C VAL A 642 37.30 15.33 -6.80
N ALA A 643 37.86 16.49 -6.45
CA ALA A 643 39.29 16.59 -6.30
C ALA A 643 39.67 15.63 -5.16
N ASP A 644 40.11 14.43 -5.55
CA ASP A 644 40.83 13.43 -4.77
C ASP A 644 40.60 13.56 -3.26
N LEU A 645 39.44 13.08 -2.78
CA LEU A 645 39.30 12.70 -1.38
C LEU A 645 40.18 11.48 -1.20
N GLY A 646 41.46 11.77 -1.00
CA GLY A 646 42.57 10.85 -1.12
C GLY A 646 42.19 9.47 -0.62
N SER A 647 42.40 8.50 -1.51
CA SER A 647 42.58 7.08 -1.17
C SER A 647 42.95 6.91 0.30
N ARG A 648 42.00 6.41 1.08
CA ARG A 648 42.20 6.20 2.51
C ARG A 648 41.81 4.76 2.89
N PRO A 649 42.48 4.24 3.93
CA PRO A 649 43.36 3.07 3.84
C PRO A 649 42.74 1.74 4.31
#